data_AF-A0AAN6QCM0-F1
#
_entry.id   AF-A0AAN6QCM0-F1
#
_cell.length_a   1.000
_cell.length_b   1.000
_cell.length_c   1.000
_cell.angle_alpha   90.00
_cell.angle_beta   90.00
_cell.angle_gamma   90.00
#
_symmetry.space_group_name_H-M   'P 1'
#
loop_
_entity.id
_entity.type
_entity.pdbx_description
1 polymer ?
#
loop_
_entity_poly.entity_id
_entity_poly.type
_entity_poly.pdbx_seq_one_letter_code
_entity_poly.pdbx_strand_id
1 'polypeptide(L)'
;MPPKIHDYPGINLPLRYLHELEPDGRSAQLGRDFYRVGSIEGLRGVESDILQVREVAMLIVMDVLTDKANWHEKVFDDSIVAKWRREALSQDEKPIYNLIVGEKKVKMPQRTRIMSERAFDYCIAELRCKATEFKKTGLIFTLNVGQNTAIKSDSAVGDELRLGLRAAFDKLRTEQGDAPDWHPRSNDMVQDLVHPSMYPFVYVGKSPFFQEEVVGVRDAVDKWSGKGENVQEARDHMAECDNTGGRVPIGVIPPINSDYWSSTYQWLPANLAFQEDGTVRFTSYINNLQPKRHQGIYRLVEKLIDKAIPAWERVLAGKAVTDANRIQKRFSPPPEVYEEDEDSPEIWEPFNPEVLEAYEKEHGEIDVSDDWKVQEWQEYVDQDEPTGLSDEEKKQWWEEQRSRVVGKVKWAKIRDPMLPEPLGFVPVTYRVKKTLREKFKDDGLQVIVKMASIELTPEKPEFPVGGWHIEGQLNEHIVATALYYLDSENVTPSYLEFRMLTSQYQEDLQERVGQDMYHFYEHIFGTRLSFHGHCLQNYGRVETPEGRLLAFPNVFQHRVSSFRLQDPTKPGHRRFIALWLVDPHQRIISTGNVPPQQLDWWAEAVFGTDLRANKGDMPPELFQLLLEQGVAKSVNPPPELLSKMSSRLPTELLDMVRREQVLPDGIMTPDEARAHRLKLMDERSAFQVKSEREWNMGNYSFCEH
;
A
#
# COMPACT_ATOMS: atom_id res chain seq x y z
N MET A 1 -15.84 -11.79 30.92
CA MET A 1 -14.45 -11.51 31.30
C MET A 1 -14.40 -10.10 31.85
N PRO A 2 -13.51 -9.77 32.81
CA PRO A 2 -13.30 -8.39 33.22
C PRO A 2 -12.85 -7.54 32.00
N PRO A 3 -13.17 -6.23 31.97
CA PRO A 3 -12.68 -5.32 30.94
C PRO A 3 -11.16 -5.37 30.88
N LYS A 4 -10.60 -5.44 29.68
CA LYS A 4 -9.15 -5.41 29.50
C LYS A 4 -8.63 -3.99 29.61
N ILE A 5 -7.45 -3.87 30.21
CA ILE A 5 -6.71 -2.62 30.33
C ILE A 5 -5.44 -2.77 29.50
N HIS A 6 -5.23 -1.84 28.59
CA HIS A 6 -4.05 -1.76 27.73
C HIS A 6 -3.44 -0.37 27.84
N ASP A 7 -2.20 -0.23 27.38
CA ASP A 7 -1.52 1.05 27.23
C ASP A 7 -1.70 1.55 25.80
N TYR A 8 -2.25 2.77 25.63
CA TYR A 8 -2.56 3.33 24.32
C TYR A 8 -1.62 4.50 23.95
N PRO A 9 -1.08 4.54 22.71
CA PRO A 9 -0.37 5.69 22.18
C PRO A 9 -1.20 6.97 22.24
N GLY A 10 -0.59 8.03 22.77
CA GLY A 10 -1.23 9.33 22.97
C GLY A 10 -2.05 9.45 24.25
N ILE A 11 -2.23 8.36 25.02
CA ILE A 11 -2.87 8.39 26.35
C ILE A 11 -1.84 8.06 27.43
N ASN A 12 -1.48 6.79 27.55
CA ASN A 12 -0.56 6.27 28.56
C ASN A 12 0.85 6.11 27.98
N LEU A 13 0.95 5.85 26.68
CA LEU A 13 2.21 5.83 25.93
C LEU A 13 2.41 7.15 25.18
N PRO A 14 3.65 7.52 24.84
CA PRO A 14 3.89 8.56 23.85
C PRO A 14 3.13 8.28 22.55
N LEU A 15 2.57 9.31 21.92
CA LEU A 15 1.87 9.22 20.63
C LEU A 15 2.75 8.54 19.57
N ARG A 16 4.05 8.82 19.61
CA ARG A 16 5.05 8.31 18.67
C ARG A 16 5.68 6.98 19.08
N TYR A 17 5.04 6.26 20.01
CA TYR A 17 5.50 4.95 20.43
C TYR A 17 5.47 3.97 19.25
N LEU A 18 6.61 3.35 18.93
CA LEU A 18 6.71 2.23 17.99
C LEU A 18 7.41 1.07 18.70
N HIS A 19 6.84 -0.13 18.61
CA HIS A 19 7.35 -1.32 19.31
C HIS A 19 8.78 -1.71 18.87
N GLU A 20 9.18 -1.32 17.66
CA GLU A 20 10.52 -1.56 17.11
C GLU A 20 11.58 -0.53 17.55
N LEU A 21 11.18 0.52 18.28
CA LEU A 21 12.06 1.56 18.82
C LEU A 21 12.12 1.47 20.35
N GLU A 22 13.33 1.58 20.90
CA GLU A 22 13.50 1.84 22.33
C GLU A 22 13.14 3.31 22.63
N PRO A 23 12.84 3.67 23.89
CA PRO A 23 12.48 5.04 24.27
C PRO A 23 13.51 6.12 23.94
N ASP A 24 14.77 5.73 23.69
CA ASP A 24 15.86 6.61 23.28
C ASP A 24 16.08 6.68 21.76
N GLY A 25 15.13 6.17 20.97
CA GLY A 25 15.16 6.22 19.50
C GLY A 25 16.06 5.16 18.85
N ARG A 26 16.70 4.28 19.63
CA ARG A 26 17.47 3.16 19.08
C ARG A 26 16.55 2.05 18.60
N SER A 27 17.01 1.31 17.60
CA SER A 27 16.35 0.08 17.15
C SER A 27 16.28 -0.92 18.33
N ALA A 28 15.09 -1.43 18.63
CA ALA A 28 14.87 -2.41 19.70
C ALA A 28 15.78 -3.63 19.53
N GLN A 29 16.21 -4.23 20.66
CA GLN A 29 17.10 -5.40 20.66
C GLN A 29 16.60 -6.51 19.71
N LEU A 30 17.53 -7.22 19.08
CA LEU A 30 17.25 -8.38 18.23
C LEU A 30 16.32 -9.37 18.98
N GLY A 31 15.11 -9.60 18.46
CA GLY A 31 14.23 -10.68 18.95
C GLY A 31 12.86 -10.27 19.50
N ARG A 32 12.49 -8.98 19.55
CA ARG A 32 11.06 -8.62 19.72
C ARG A 32 10.29 -8.93 18.44
N ASP A 33 9.16 -9.63 18.56
CA ASP A 33 8.22 -9.82 17.45
C ASP A 33 7.52 -8.47 17.18
N PHE A 34 7.64 -7.96 15.95
CA PHE A 34 6.87 -6.81 15.46
C PHE A 34 6.50 -7.05 14.00
N TYR A 35 5.43 -6.39 13.55
CA TYR A 35 5.08 -6.31 12.14
C TYR A 35 5.53 -4.98 11.56
N ARG A 36 5.87 -5.00 10.27
CA ARG A 36 6.42 -3.83 9.58
C ARG A 36 5.29 -2.85 9.30
N VAL A 37 5.56 -1.57 9.51
CA VAL A 37 4.59 -0.49 9.34
C VAL A 37 5.19 0.66 8.56
N GLY A 38 4.43 1.16 7.61
CA GLY A 38 4.77 2.34 6.82
C GLY A 38 5.92 2.13 5.83
N SER A 39 6.35 3.24 5.22
CA SER A 39 7.42 3.27 4.22
C SER A 39 8.39 4.39 4.58
N ILE A 40 9.13 4.23 5.67
CA ILE A 40 9.97 5.30 6.23
C ILE A 40 11.39 4.78 6.34
N GLU A 41 12.32 5.48 5.72
CA GLU A 41 13.74 5.13 5.79
C GLU A 41 14.21 5.02 7.25
N GLY A 42 14.98 3.96 7.55
CA GLY A 42 15.49 3.67 8.89
C GLY A 42 14.61 2.75 9.74
N LEU A 43 13.33 2.55 9.40
CA LEU A 43 12.51 1.50 10.03
C LEU A 43 12.87 0.11 9.49
N ARG A 44 12.72 -0.94 10.30
CA ARG A 44 13.18 -2.28 9.90
C ARG A 44 12.22 -2.94 8.92
N GLY A 45 12.75 -3.36 7.77
CA GLY A 45 12.01 -4.15 6.77
C GLY A 45 11.04 -3.36 5.89
N VAL A 46 11.07 -2.03 5.97
CA VAL A 46 10.36 -1.11 5.08
C VAL A 46 11.08 -0.91 3.74
N GLU A 47 12.38 -1.24 3.69
CA GLU A 47 13.19 -1.22 2.49
C GLU A 47 13.26 -2.61 1.85
N SER A 48 13.67 -2.59 0.60
CA SER A 48 13.86 -3.76 -0.25
C SER A 48 15.27 -3.77 -0.83
N ASP A 49 15.72 -4.96 -1.24
CA ASP A 49 16.88 -5.09 -2.12
C ASP A 49 16.52 -4.46 -3.48
N ILE A 50 17.49 -3.80 -4.12
CA ILE A 50 17.33 -3.32 -5.49
C ILE A 50 17.22 -4.52 -6.45
N LEU A 51 16.10 -4.63 -7.17
CA LEU A 51 15.83 -5.76 -8.06
C LEU A 51 16.30 -5.47 -9.49
N GLN A 52 16.78 -6.50 -10.18
CA GLN A 52 17.14 -6.38 -11.59
C GLN A 52 15.86 -6.24 -12.45
N VAL A 53 15.94 -5.52 -13.58
CA VAL A 53 14.81 -5.35 -14.52
C VAL A 53 14.22 -6.69 -14.92
N ARG A 54 15.06 -7.69 -15.18
CA ARG A 54 14.63 -9.05 -15.51
C ARG A 54 13.87 -9.71 -14.36
N GLU A 55 14.28 -9.50 -13.11
CA GLU A 55 13.55 -10.03 -11.95
C GLU A 55 12.15 -9.44 -11.85
N VAL A 56 12.02 -8.12 -11.99
CA VAL A 56 10.71 -7.47 -11.93
C VAL A 56 9.82 -7.91 -13.11
N ALA A 57 10.39 -8.07 -14.31
CA ALA A 57 9.67 -8.60 -15.46
C ALA A 57 9.14 -10.03 -15.23
N MET A 58 9.93 -10.88 -14.56
CA MET A 58 9.50 -12.23 -14.16
C MET A 58 8.30 -12.17 -13.20
N LEU A 59 8.31 -11.25 -12.23
CA LEU A 59 7.17 -11.04 -11.32
C LEU A 59 5.90 -10.63 -12.07
N ILE A 60 6.02 -9.68 -13.00
CA ILE A 60 4.90 -9.18 -13.83
C ILE A 60 4.34 -10.31 -14.70
N VAL A 61 5.20 -11.07 -15.39
CA VAL A 61 4.74 -12.19 -16.24
C VAL A 61 4.05 -13.26 -15.41
N MET A 62 4.60 -13.63 -14.25
CA MET A 62 3.95 -14.58 -13.35
C MET A 62 2.58 -14.08 -12.88
N ASP A 63 2.45 -12.79 -12.54
CA ASP A 63 1.17 -12.21 -12.12
C ASP A 63 0.10 -12.35 -13.21
N VAL A 64 0.45 -11.98 -14.45
CA VAL A 64 -0.43 -12.12 -15.64
C VAL A 64 -0.82 -13.57 -15.90
N LEU A 65 0.13 -14.51 -15.77
CA LEU A 65 -0.15 -15.93 -15.97
C LEU A 65 -1.11 -16.47 -14.90
N THR A 66 -0.98 -16.02 -13.64
CA THR A 66 -1.89 -16.42 -12.55
C THR A 66 -3.29 -15.83 -12.65
N ASP A 67 -3.52 -14.84 -13.51
CA ASP A 67 -4.87 -14.31 -13.81
C ASP A 67 -5.60 -15.11 -14.89
N LYS A 68 -4.92 -16.01 -15.59
CA LYS A 68 -5.58 -16.90 -16.55
C LYS A 68 -6.45 -17.92 -15.81
N ALA A 69 -7.68 -18.13 -16.27
CA ALA A 69 -8.55 -19.18 -15.74
C ALA A 69 -7.85 -20.54 -15.73
N ASN A 70 -7.97 -21.29 -14.63
CA ASN A 70 -7.34 -22.59 -14.41
C ASN A 70 -5.80 -22.61 -14.61
N TRP A 71 -5.11 -21.49 -14.40
CA TRP A 71 -3.65 -21.41 -14.54
C TRP A 71 -2.91 -22.51 -13.76
N HIS A 72 -3.40 -22.84 -12.56
CA HIS A 72 -2.81 -23.81 -11.63
C HIS A 72 -2.87 -25.26 -12.13
N GLU A 73 -3.68 -25.54 -13.14
CA GLU A 73 -3.69 -26.81 -13.88
C GLU A 73 -2.86 -26.66 -15.17
N LYS A 74 -3.08 -25.57 -15.90
CA LYS A 74 -2.43 -25.27 -17.19
C LYS A 74 -0.91 -25.19 -17.11
N VAL A 75 -0.36 -24.78 -15.97
CA VAL A 75 1.10 -24.70 -15.75
C VAL A 75 1.80 -26.09 -15.79
N PHE A 76 1.03 -27.17 -15.65
CA PHE A 76 1.51 -28.55 -15.76
C PHE A 76 1.27 -29.18 -17.15
N ASP A 77 0.60 -28.47 -18.07
CA ASP A 77 0.41 -28.90 -19.45
C ASP A 77 1.51 -28.29 -20.33
N ASP A 78 2.47 -29.12 -20.75
CA ASP A 78 3.62 -28.66 -21.52
C ASP A 78 3.24 -28.06 -22.88
N SER A 79 2.10 -28.43 -23.46
CA SER A 79 1.61 -27.85 -24.71
C SER A 79 1.13 -26.40 -24.52
N ILE A 80 0.48 -26.13 -23.38
CA ILE A 80 0.05 -24.80 -22.98
C ILE A 80 1.25 -23.95 -22.57
N VAL A 81 2.18 -24.52 -21.79
CA VAL A 81 3.43 -23.85 -21.42
C VAL A 81 4.25 -23.48 -22.66
N ALA A 82 4.31 -24.35 -23.67
CA ALA A 82 4.98 -24.04 -24.94
C ALA A 82 4.31 -22.85 -25.68
N LYS A 83 2.99 -22.70 -25.58
CA LYS A 83 2.28 -21.53 -26.11
C LYS A 83 2.61 -20.27 -25.32
N TRP A 84 2.56 -20.32 -23.98
CA TRP A 84 2.93 -19.20 -23.12
C TRP A 84 4.39 -18.77 -23.32
N ARG A 85 5.30 -19.72 -23.57
CA ARG A 85 6.69 -19.45 -23.90
C ARG A 85 6.80 -18.61 -25.16
N ARG A 86 6.15 -19.04 -26.26
CA ARG A 86 6.14 -18.28 -27.51
C ARG A 86 5.61 -16.86 -27.30
N GLU A 87 4.50 -16.72 -26.59
CA GLU A 87 3.91 -15.42 -26.25
C GLU A 87 4.90 -14.53 -25.46
N ALA A 88 5.53 -15.07 -24.41
CA ALA A 88 6.43 -14.32 -23.53
C ALA A 88 7.75 -13.93 -24.21
N LEU A 89 8.27 -14.75 -25.12
CA LEU A 89 9.51 -14.50 -25.85
C LEU A 89 9.33 -13.61 -27.08
N SER A 90 8.10 -13.48 -27.61
CA SER A 90 7.81 -12.64 -28.78
C SER A 90 7.06 -11.34 -28.46
N GLN A 91 6.62 -11.14 -27.21
CA GLN A 91 5.88 -9.93 -26.83
C GLN A 91 6.75 -8.66 -26.97
N ASP A 92 6.10 -7.53 -27.24
CA ASP A 92 6.70 -6.21 -27.06
C ASP A 92 7.01 -6.00 -25.56
N GLU A 93 8.28 -5.79 -25.24
CA GLU A 93 8.74 -5.61 -23.86
C GLU A 93 8.70 -4.15 -23.40
N LYS A 94 8.42 -3.20 -24.30
CA LYS A 94 8.36 -1.76 -23.97
C LYS A 94 7.30 -1.45 -22.90
N PRO A 95 6.08 -2.01 -22.92
CA PRO A 95 5.11 -1.78 -21.84
C PRO A 95 5.58 -2.32 -20.48
N ILE A 96 6.28 -3.47 -20.47
CA ILE A 96 6.82 -4.07 -19.25
C ILE A 96 7.98 -3.22 -18.73
N TYR A 97 8.91 -2.83 -19.60
CA TYR A 97 10.04 -1.98 -19.23
C TYR A 97 9.59 -0.64 -18.68
N ASN A 98 8.61 0.01 -19.31
CA ASN A 98 8.04 1.27 -18.84
C ASN A 98 7.36 1.12 -17.46
N LEU A 99 6.77 -0.03 -17.16
CA LEU A 99 6.19 -0.29 -15.83
C LEU A 99 7.28 -0.42 -14.76
N ILE A 100 8.42 -1.03 -15.10
CA ILE A 100 9.55 -1.24 -14.18
C ILE A 100 10.31 0.06 -13.94
N VAL A 101 10.70 0.74 -15.01
CA VAL A 101 11.53 1.95 -14.97
C VAL A 101 10.71 3.19 -14.63
N GLY A 102 9.41 3.20 -14.97
CA GLY A 102 8.53 4.34 -14.73
C GLY A 102 8.99 5.59 -15.46
N GLU A 103 9.04 6.70 -14.74
CA GLU A 103 9.45 8.02 -15.28
C GLU A 103 10.99 8.19 -15.31
N LYS A 104 11.74 7.18 -14.88
CA LYS A 104 13.20 7.25 -14.83
C LYS A 104 13.75 7.24 -16.26
N LYS A 105 14.67 8.17 -16.54
CA LYS A 105 15.29 8.34 -17.86
C LYS A 105 16.44 7.34 -18.07
N VAL A 106 16.13 6.04 -18.06
CA VAL A 106 17.07 4.94 -18.35
C VAL A 106 16.69 4.30 -19.69
N LYS A 107 17.64 4.28 -20.64
CA LYS A 107 17.42 3.78 -22.01
C LYS A 107 17.12 2.28 -21.99
N MET A 108 16.02 1.90 -22.64
CA MET A 108 15.64 0.50 -22.81
C MET A 108 16.63 -0.21 -23.76
N PRO A 109 17.10 -1.42 -23.42
CA PRO A 109 17.80 -2.29 -24.37
C PRO A 109 16.93 -2.54 -25.61
N GLN A 110 17.51 -2.46 -26.81
CA GLN A 110 16.77 -2.61 -28.07
C GLN A 110 16.80 -4.03 -28.65
N ARG A 111 17.88 -4.77 -28.39
CA ARG A 111 18.20 -6.11 -28.88
C ARG A 111 18.22 -7.14 -27.75
N THR A 112 18.80 -6.82 -26.59
CA THR A 112 18.82 -7.72 -25.44
C THR A 112 17.41 -7.86 -24.86
N ARG A 113 16.89 -9.09 -24.92
CA ARG A 113 15.58 -9.42 -24.35
C ARG A 113 15.61 -9.42 -22.82
N ILE A 114 14.63 -8.77 -22.21
CA ILE A 114 14.41 -8.82 -20.77
C ILE A 114 13.94 -10.22 -20.38
N MET A 115 12.95 -10.79 -21.08
CA MET A 115 12.47 -12.14 -20.86
C MET A 115 13.27 -13.14 -21.72
N SER A 116 14.22 -13.83 -21.11
CA SER A 116 15.00 -14.91 -21.71
C SER A 116 14.30 -16.28 -21.56
N GLU A 117 14.79 -17.29 -22.29
CA GLU A 117 14.36 -18.68 -22.13
C GLU A 117 14.51 -19.18 -20.68
N ARG A 118 15.66 -18.88 -20.06
CA ARG A 118 15.97 -19.27 -18.67
C ARG A 118 15.09 -18.52 -17.66
N ALA A 119 14.82 -17.23 -17.89
CA ALA A 119 13.88 -16.45 -17.07
C ALA A 119 12.47 -17.02 -17.14
N PHE A 120 12.01 -17.40 -18.34
CA PHE A 120 10.71 -18.03 -18.52
C PHE A 120 10.64 -19.41 -17.85
N ASP A 121 11.68 -20.25 -18.00
CA ASP A 121 11.78 -21.55 -17.32
C ASP A 121 11.66 -21.40 -15.80
N TYR A 122 12.35 -20.41 -15.23
CA TYR A 122 12.27 -20.09 -13.82
C TYR A 122 10.85 -19.70 -13.42
N CYS A 123 10.19 -18.81 -14.18
CA CYS A 123 8.79 -18.44 -13.95
C CYS A 123 7.87 -19.67 -13.90
N ILE A 124 8.00 -20.61 -14.84
CA ILE A 124 7.18 -21.82 -14.86
C ILE A 124 7.47 -22.72 -13.65
N ALA A 125 8.73 -22.86 -13.26
CA ALA A 125 9.10 -23.64 -12.08
C ALA A 125 8.51 -23.04 -10.79
N GLU A 126 8.62 -21.71 -10.60
CA GLU A 126 8.02 -21.01 -9.47
C GLU A 126 6.49 -21.11 -9.48
N LEU A 127 5.85 -20.97 -10.66
CA LEU A 127 4.40 -21.10 -10.80
C LEU A 127 3.91 -22.51 -10.48
N ARG A 128 4.65 -23.58 -10.80
CA ARG A 128 4.30 -24.96 -10.40
C ARG A 128 4.32 -25.13 -8.87
N CYS A 129 5.27 -24.51 -8.17
CA CYS A 129 5.26 -24.45 -6.71
C CYS A 129 4.04 -23.67 -6.18
N LYS A 130 3.78 -22.48 -6.73
CA LYS A 130 2.61 -21.66 -6.35
C LYS A 130 1.29 -22.40 -6.59
N ALA A 131 1.16 -23.14 -7.69
CA ALA A 131 -0.03 -23.91 -8.01
C ALA A 131 -0.32 -25.00 -6.95
N THR A 132 0.73 -25.61 -6.39
CA THR A 132 0.61 -26.60 -5.32
C THR A 132 0.09 -25.97 -4.03
N GLU A 133 0.54 -24.76 -3.70
CA GLU A 133 0.06 -24.01 -2.53
C GLU A 133 -1.35 -23.46 -2.74
N PHE A 134 -1.65 -22.97 -3.94
CA PHE A 134 -2.97 -22.52 -4.34
C PHE A 134 -4.02 -23.63 -4.18
N LYS A 135 -3.72 -24.86 -4.61
CA LYS A 135 -4.64 -26.01 -4.43
C LYS A 135 -5.00 -26.29 -2.96
N LYS A 136 -4.10 -25.96 -2.03
CA LYS A 136 -4.31 -26.18 -0.58
C LYS A 136 -5.07 -25.04 0.08
N THR A 137 -4.85 -23.81 -0.38
CA THR A 137 -5.23 -22.60 0.37
C THR A 137 -6.20 -21.68 -0.37
N GLY A 138 -6.30 -21.81 -1.70
CA GLY A 138 -6.99 -20.85 -2.57
C GLY A 138 -6.24 -19.51 -2.72
N LEU A 139 -5.01 -19.39 -2.21
CA LEU A 139 -4.24 -18.16 -2.19
C LEU A 139 -3.11 -18.18 -3.22
N ILE A 140 -2.86 -17.03 -3.84
CA ILE A 140 -1.84 -16.82 -4.88
C ILE A 140 -0.84 -15.79 -4.38
N PHE A 141 0.42 -16.17 -4.31
CA PHE A 141 1.53 -15.29 -3.95
C PHE A 141 1.97 -14.50 -5.19
N THR A 142 1.86 -13.18 -5.12
CA THR A 142 2.27 -12.26 -6.20
C THR A 142 3.18 -11.15 -5.65
N LEU A 143 3.95 -10.53 -6.55
CA LEU A 143 4.94 -9.50 -6.21
C LEU A 143 5.85 -9.92 -5.03
N ASN A 144 6.36 -11.14 -5.11
CA ASN A 144 7.22 -11.74 -4.08
C ASN A 144 8.61 -11.09 -4.15
N VAL A 145 8.82 -10.05 -3.33
CA VAL A 145 10.06 -9.27 -3.30
C VAL A 145 10.73 -9.38 -1.95
N GLY A 146 11.84 -10.11 -1.88
CA GLY A 146 12.62 -10.31 -0.66
C GLY A 146 11.75 -10.83 0.48
N GLN A 147 11.46 -9.96 1.45
CA GLN A 147 10.62 -10.29 2.60
C GLN A 147 9.17 -9.74 2.51
N ASN A 148 8.74 -9.20 1.38
CA ASN A 148 7.41 -8.61 1.21
C ASN A 148 6.68 -9.32 0.05
N THR A 149 5.37 -9.49 0.20
CA THR A 149 4.55 -10.23 -0.77
C THR A 149 3.11 -9.72 -0.73
N ALA A 150 2.47 -9.65 -1.89
CA ALA A 150 1.03 -9.50 -1.98
C ALA A 150 0.36 -10.87 -2.20
N ILE A 151 -0.83 -11.03 -1.65
CA ILE A 151 -1.63 -12.26 -1.76
C ILE A 151 -2.93 -11.93 -2.46
N LYS A 152 -3.21 -12.60 -3.57
CA LYS A 152 -4.51 -12.50 -4.25
C LYS A 152 -5.29 -13.82 -4.18
N SER A 153 -6.60 -13.74 -4.18
CA SER A 153 -7.50 -14.89 -4.27
C SER A 153 -8.81 -14.53 -4.93
N ASP A 154 -9.19 -15.32 -5.93
CA ASP A 154 -10.48 -15.21 -6.63
C ASP A 154 -11.50 -16.25 -6.11
N SER A 155 -11.14 -17.00 -5.06
CA SER A 155 -11.96 -18.10 -4.52
C SER A 155 -12.12 -18.08 -2.99
N ALA A 156 -11.40 -17.21 -2.28
CA ALA A 156 -11.48 -17.10 -0.83
C ALA A 156 -12.89 -16.73 -0.35
N VAL A 157 -13.60 -15.90 -1.12
CA VAL A 157 -14.97 -15.44 -0.82
C VAL A 157 -15.95 -16.16 -1.74
N GLY A 158 -16.77 -17.05 -1.17
CA GLY A 158 -17.79 -17.78 -1.91
C GLY A 158 -19.03 -16.95 -2.25
N ASP A 159 -19.84 -17.44 -3.18
CA ASP A 159 -21.01 -16.72 -3.72
C ASP A 159 -22.04 -16.30 -2.66
N GLU A 160 -22.31 -17.15 -1.66
CA GLU A 160 -23.25 -16.81 -0.59
C GLU A 160 -22.81 -15.56 0.17
N LEU A 161 -21.53 -15.47 0.53
CA LEU A 161 -20.97 -14.33 1.23
C LEU A 161 -20.94 -13.09 0.32
N ARG A 162 -20.55 -13.25 -0.94
CA ARG A 162 -20.55 -12.17 -1.93
C ARG A 162 -21.94 -11.58 -2.14
N LEU A 163 -22.95 -12.41 -2.35
CA LEU A 163 -24.34 -11.96 -2.53
C LEU A 163 -24.89 -11.30 -1.27
N GLY A 164 -24.57 -11.83 -0.08
CA GLY A 164 -24.91 -11.20 1.19
C GLY A 164 -24.29 -9.81 1.36
N LEU A 165 -23.01 -9.66 1.01
CA LEU A 165 -22.31 -8.37 1.04
C LEU A 165 -22.89 -7.39 0.00
N ARG A 166 -23.28 -7.86 -1.20
CA ARG A 166 -23.97 -7.02 -2.20
C ARG A 166 -25.30 -6.49 -1.67
N ALA A 167 -26.11 -7.35 -1.06
CA ALA A 167 -27.36 -6.93 -0.42
C ALA A 167 -27.12 -5.93 0.74
N ALA A 168 -26.00 -6.07 1.48
CA ALA A 168 -25.61 -5.10 2.50
C ALA A 168 -25.27 -3.73 1.89
N PHE A 169 -24.56 -3.68 0.76
CA PHE A 169 -24.30 -2.45 0.02
C PHE A 169 -25.59 -1.79 -0.46
N ASP A 170 -26.50 -2.55 -1.06
CA ASP A 170 -27.77 -2.03 -1.57
C ASP A 170 -28.66 -1.49 -0.44
N LYS A 171 -28.63 -2.14 0.73
CA LYS A 171 -29.29 -1.66 1.95
C LYS A 171 -28.71 -0.31 2.40
N LEU A 172 -27.40 -0.22 2.59
CA LEU A 172 -26.73 1.00 3.04
C LEU A 172 -26.94 2.17 2.04
N ARG A 173 -26.83 1.90 0.74
CA ARG A 173 -27.12 2.90 -0.31
C ARG A 173 -28.55 3.41 -0.25
N THR A 174 -29.51 2.51 -0.03
CA THR A 174 -30.93 2.86 0.08
C THR A 174 -31.19 3.74 1.29
N GLU A 175 -30.63 3.38 2.45
CA GLU A 175 -30.78 4.15 3.70
C GLU A 175 -30.10 5.53 3.63
N GLN A 176 -29.03 5.65 2.85
CA GLN A 176 -28.32 6.92 2.61
C GLN A 176 -28.85 7.69 1.39
N GLY A 177 -29.91 7.21 0.71
CA GLY A 177 -30.36 7.76 -0.58
C GLY A 177 -30.78 9.23 -0.53
N ASP A 178 -31.35 9.68 0.59
CA ASP A 178 -31.78 11.07 0.78
C ASP A 178 -30.62 12.05 0.99
N ALA A 179 -29.46 11.55 1.44
CA ALA A 179 -28.26 12.32 1.70
C ALA A 179 -27.01 11.45 1.52
N PRO A 180 -26.64 11.12 0.26
CA PRO A 180 -25.47 10.29 -0.01
C PRO A 180 -24.20 10.93 0.57
N ASP A 181 -23.39 10.13 1.27
CA ASP A 181 -22.12 10.61 1.79
C ASP A 181 -21.02 10.50 0.73
N TRP A 182 -20.76 11.61 0.04
CA TRP A 182 -19.68 11.69 -0.95
C TRP A 182 -18.34 11.97 -0.28
N HIS A 183 -17.34 11.20 -0.66
CA HIS A 183 -15.97 11.39 -0.20
C HIS A 183 -15.48 12.79 -0.59
N PRO A 184 -14.87 13.55 0.34
CA PRO A 184 -14.37 14.89 0.04
C PRO A 184 -13.45 14.91 -1.20
N ARG A 185 -13.63 15.91 -2.06
CA ARG A 185 -12.80 16.13 -3.27
C ARG A 185 -12.86 15.01 -4.31
N SER A 186 -13.81 14.08 -4.19
CA SER A 186 -14.02 13.02 -5.19
C SER A 186 -14.88 13.43 -6.38
N ASN A 187 -15.35 14.69 -6.43
CA ASN A 187 -16.31 15.16 -7.43
C ASN A 187 -17.57 14.29 -7.49
N ASP A 188 -18.10 13.89 -6.33
CA ASP A 188 -19.28 13.01 -6.18
C ASP A 188 -19.14 11.68 -6.95
N MET A 189 -17.92 11.12 -7.00
CA MET A 189 -17.64 9.84 -7.65
C MET A 189 -17.39 8.72 -6.65
N VAL A 190 -16.99 9.02 -5.41
CA VAL A 190 -16.73 8.01 -4.39
C VAL A 190 -17.75 8.17 -3.26
N GLN A 191 -18.68 7.23 -3.16
CA GLN A 191 -19.67 7.17 -2.08
C GLN A 191 -19.11 6.35 -0.92
N ASP A 192 -19.04 6.98 0.25
CA ASP A 192 -18.58 6.40 1.51
C ASP A 192 -19.76 5.77 2.28
N LEU A 193 -20.00 4.46 2.10
CA LEU A 193 -21.09 3.78 2.81
C LEU A 193 -20.75 3.53 4.28
N VAL A 194 -19.51 3.13 4.54
CA VAL A 194 -18.88 3.07 5.86
C VAL A 194 -17.46 3.60 5.69
N HIS A 195 -17.09 4.66 6.41
CA HIS A 195 -15.78 5.27 6.27
C HIS A 195 -15.19 5.65 7.63
N PRO A 196 -13.94 5.26 7.93
CA PRO A 196 -13.33 5.49 9.23
C PRO A 196 -13.02 6.97 9.54
N SER A 197 -12.89 7.82 8.52
CA SER A 197 -12.74 9.27 8.70
C SER A 197 -14.03 9.99 9.11
N MET A 198 -15.16 9.30 9.12
CA MET A 198 -16.41 9.84 9.65
C MET A 198 -16.47 9.51 11.15
N TYR A 199 -16.71 10.52 11.99
CA TYR A 199 -16.61 10.39 13.46
C TYR A 199 -15.26 9.81 13.92
N PRO A 200 -14.11 10.42 13.53
CA PRO A 200 -12.80 9.98 14.01
C PRO A 200 -12.68 10.23 15.52
N PHE A 201 -11.65 9.65 16.14
CA PHE A 201 -11.23 10.11 17.45
C PHE A 201 -10.58 11.47 17.32
N VAL A 202 -10.92 12.39 18.23
CA VAL A 202 -10.35 13.74 18.33
C VAL A 202 -9.71 13.86 19.71
N TYR A 203 -8.38 13.88 19.76
CA TYR A 203 -7.63 13.81 21.02
C TYR A 203 -7.97 14.94 21.99
N VAL A 204 -8.09 16.18 21.51
CA VAL A 204 -8.20 17.35 22.37
C VAL A 204 -9.67 17.72 22.57
N GLY A 205 -10.17 17.47 23.78
CA GLY A 205 -11.39 18.10 24.31
C GLY A 205 -12.70 17.75 23.58
N LYS A 206 -12.71 16.69 22.75
CA LYS A 206 -13.90 16.31 21.99
C LYS A 206 -14.29 14.85 22.13
N SER A 207 -13.43 13.88 21.81
CA SER A 207 -13.87 12.47 21.88
C SER A 207 -13.80 11.93 23.31
N PRO A 208 -14.87 11.29 23.81
CA PRO A 208 -14.87 10.70 25.14
C PRO A 208 -14.13 9.36 25.12
N PHE A 209 -13.47 9.03 26.23
CA PHE A 209 -12.59 7.87 26.34
C PHE A 209 -12.79 7.11 27.65
N PHE A 210 -12.60 5.79 27.59
CA PHE A 210 -12.42 4.90 28.72
C PHE A 210 -11.11 4.14 28.58
N GLN A 211 -10.33 4.06 29.67
CA GLN A 211 -9.10 3.28 29.71
C GLN A 211 -9.38 1.79 29.42
N GLU A 212 -10.45 1.26 30.00
CA GLU A 212 -10.85 -0.11 29.77
C GLU A 212 -11.69 -0.27 28.50
N GLU A 213 -11.53 -1.39 27.80
CA GLU A 213 -12.36 -1.74 26.64
C GLU A 213 -13.78 -2.17 27.10
N VAL A 214 -14.64 -1.19 27.42
CA VAL A 214 -15.98 -1.42 28.01
C VAL A 214 -17.13 -1.29 27.03
N VAL A 215 -16.91 -0.63 25.89
CA VAL A 215 -17.95 -0.37 24.88
C VAL A 215 -18.09 -1.58 23.97
N GLY A 216 -19.18 -2.33 24.16
CA GLY A 216 -19.45 -3.53 23.38
C GLY A 216 -20.10 -3.26 22.02
N VAL A 217 -20.54 -4.30 21.29
CA VAL A 217 -21.31 -4.13 20.04
C VAL A 217 -22.76 -3.76 20.32
N ARG A 218 -23.47 -4.59 21.10
CA ARG A 218 -24.94 -4.50 21.27
C ARG A 218 -25.37 -3.40 22.23
N ASP A 219 -24.52 -3.10 23.21
CA ASP A 219 -24.75 -2.12 24.26
C ASP A 219 -24.07 -0.77 23.98
N ALA A 220 -23.29 -0.65 22.89
CA ALA A 220 -22.62 0.60 22.48
C ALA A 220 -23.53 1.82 22.59
N VAL A 221 -24.69 1.75 21.94
CA VAL A 221 -25.61 2.88 21.83
C VAL A 221 -26.33 3.12 23.16
N ASP A 222 -27.08 2.13 23.65
CA ASP A 222 -27.97 2.32 24.81
C ASP A 222 -27.25 2.57 26.14
N LYS A 223 -26.09 1.95 26.31
CA LYS A 223 -25.40 1.95 27.61
C LYS A 223 -24.29 2.97 27.66
N TRP A 224 -23.61 3.25 26.55
CA TRP A 224 -22.35 4.00 26.56
C TRP A 224 -22.41 5.35 25.86
N SER A 225 -23.34 5.58 24.93
CA SER A 225 -23.41 6.85 24.20
C SER A 225 -23.60 8.04 25.16
N GLY A 226 -22.83 9.11 24.94
CA GLY A 226 -22.78 10.30 25.80
C GLY A 226 -22.11 10.10 27.17
N LYS A 227 -21.29 9.06 27.35
CA LYS A 227 -20.51 8.82 28.57
C LYS A 227 -19.01 8.83 28.27
N GLY A 228 -18.20 8.91 29.33
CA GLY A 228 -16.74 8.89 29.25
C GLY A 228 -16.15 10.24 29.62
N GLU A 229 -14.83 10.33 29.64
CA GLU A 229 -14.10 11.56 29.93
C GLU A 229 -13.30 11.98 28.71
N ASN A 230 -13.23 13.29 28.47
CA ASN A 230 -12.45 13.81 27.35
C ASN A 230 -10.96 13.73 27.67
N VAL A 231 -10.19 13.31 26.68
CA VAL A 231 -8.73 13.40 26.72
C VAL A 231 -8.35 14.89 26.61
N GLN A 232 -7.44 15.33 27.48
CA GLN A 232 -7.02 16.74 27.53
C GLN A 232 -6.06 17.07 26.38
N GLU A 233 -5.05 16.22 26.19
CA GLU A 233 -4.10 16.31 25.10
C GLU A 233 -3.50 14.94 24.79
N ALA A 234 -3.01 14.76 23.56
CA ALA A 234 -2.22 13.59 23.21
C ALA A 234 -0.89 13.66 23.96
N ARG A 235 -0.55 12.62 24.72
CA ARG A 235 0.76 12.51 25.38
C ARG A 235 1.86 12.37 24.32
N ASP A 236 2.59 13.43 24.03
CA ASP A 236 3.66 13.44 23.01
C ASP A 236 5.03 13.76 23.64
N HIS A 237 5.43 12.98 24.65
CA HIS A 237 6.75 13.08 25.27
C HIS A 237 7.68 11.98 24.76
N MET A 238 8.17 12.13 23.52
CA MET A 238 9.51 11.66 23.20
C MET A 238 10.43 12.87 23.11
N ALA A 239 11.66 12.75 23.60
CA ALA A 239 12.64 13.82 23.54
C ALA A 239 12.71 14.33 22.10
N GLU A 240 12.55 15.63 21.92
CA GLU A 240 12.91 16.31 20.68
C GLU A 240 14.36 15.92 20.37
N CYS A 241 14.54 14.95 19.48
CA CYS A 241 15.77 14.86 18.71
C CYS A 241 15.69 16.04 17.74
N ASP A 242 15.98 17.20 18.32
CA ASP A 242 16.00 18.47 17.65
C ASP A 242 16.94 18.35 16.45
N ASN A 243 16.58 19.05 15.38
CA ASN A 243 17.19 19.02 14.06
C ASN A 243 18.61 19.64 14.08
N THR A 244 19.49 19.22 14.98
CA THR A 244 20.89 19.61 14.96
C THR A 244 21.51 18.93 13.77
N GLY A 245 21.89 19.69 12.75
CA GLY A 245 22.58 19.23 11.53
C GLY A 245 23.98 18.64 11.77
N GLY A 246 24.15 17.85 12.83
CA GLY A 246 25.31 17.03 13.11
C GLY A 246 25.11 15.60 12.63
N ARG A 247 26.20 14.91 12.30
CA ARG A 247 26.20 13.49 11.94
C ARG A 247 25.50 12.66 13.02
N VAL A 248 24.41 11.99 12.66
CA VAL A 248 23.75 11.00 13.49
C VAL A 248 24.75 9.87 13.79
N PRO A 249 24.93 9.46 15.07
CA PRO A 249 25.83 8.36 15.41
C PRO A 249 25.43 7.06 14.69
N ILE A 250 26.42 6.25 14.30
CA ILE A 250 26.20 4.94 13.69
C ILE A 250 25.31 4.09 14.61
N GLY A 251 24.17 3.60 14.09
CA GLY A 251 23.20 2.77 14.81
C GLY A 251 22.02 3.51 15.45
N VAL A 252 21.90 4.83 15.26
CA VAL A 252 20.72 5.63 15.65
C VAL A 252 19.89 5.93 14.40
N ILE A 253 18.59 5.61 14.42
CA ILE A 253 17.67 5.94 13.33
C ILE A 253 17.46 7.46 13.33
N PRO A 254 17.58 8.17 12.20
CA PRO A 254 17.26 9.60 12.14
C PRO A 254 15.86 9.84 12.72
N PRO A 255 15.64 10.94 13.45
CA PRO A 255 14.33 11.18 14.05
C PRO A 255 13.25 11.21 12.96
N ILE A 256 12.29 10.28 13.08
CA ILE A 256 11.17 10.19 12.15
C ILE A 256 10.37 11.47 12.27
N ASN A 257 10.00 12.03 11.11
CA ASN A 257 9.29 13.28 11.04
C ASN A 257 7.99 13.23 11.86
N SER A 258 7.72 14.23 12.69
CA SER A 258 6.51 14.25 13.51
C SER A 258 5.22 14.18 12.69
N ASP A 259 5.28 14.67 11.44
CA ASP A 259 4.14 14.71 10.52
C ASP A 259 3.65 13.31 10.09
N TYR A 260 4.41 12.25 10.37
CA TYR A 260 3.94 10.87 10.19
C TYR A 260 2.86 10.46 11.21
N TRP A 261 2.67 11.24 12.27
CA TRP A 261 1.63 11.04 13.27
C TRP A 261 0.64 12.22 13.26
N SER A 262 -0.61 11.92 13.57
CA SER A 262 -1.59 12.94 13.91
C SER A 262 -1.68 13.10 15.42
N SER A 263 -1.43 14.30 15.92
CA SER A 263 -1.73 14.68 17.31
C SER A 263 -3.19 15.11 17.52
N THR A 264 -3.96 15.21 16.43
CA THR A 264 -5.35 15.69 16.47
C THR A 264 -6.35 14.56 16.28
N TYR A 265 -6.08 13.65 15.34
CA TYR A 265 -7.04 12.66 14.89
C TYR A 265 -6.50 11.23 14.93
N GLN A 266 -7.38 10.26 15.16
CA GLN A 266 -7.07 8.84 14.94
C GLN A 266 -8.30 8.14 14.37
N TRP A 267 -8.12 7.26 13.39
CA TRP A 267 -9.16 6.29 13.07
C TRP A 267 -9.41 5.33 14.24
N LEU A 268 -10.68 4.98 14.43
CA LEU A 268 -11.13 4.05 15.47
C LEU A 268 -11.30 2.64 14.89
N PRO A 269 -10.36 1.70 15.11
CA PRO A 269 -10.59 0.29 14.80
C PRO A 269 -11.70 -0.29 15.67
N ALA A 270 -12.30 -1.38 15.18
CA ALA A 270 -13.16 -2.24 15.95
C ALA A 270 -12.40 -3.47 16.46
N ASN A 271 -12.67 -3.87 17.70
CA ASN A 271 -12.03 -5.00 18.36
C ASN A 271 -12.71 -6.31 17.95
N LEU A 272 -11.91 -7.34 17.75
CA LEU A 272 -12.31 -8.69 17.38
C LEU A 272 -11.75 -9.70 18.36
N ALA A 273 -12.54 -10.72 18.71
CA ALA A 273 -12.08 -11.87 19.48
C ALA A 273 -12.21 -13.16 18.66
N PHE A 274 -11.23 -14.04 18.79
CA PHE A 274 -11.30 -15.40 18.26
C PHE A 274 -12.26 -16.24 19.08
N GLN A 275 -13.18 -16.91 18.41
CA GLN A 275 -14.15 -17.81 19.01
C GLN A 275 -13.56 -19.23 19.13
N GLU A 276 -14.17 -20.08 19.96
CA GLU A 276 -13.72 -21.48 20.14
C GLU A 276 -13.83 -22.32 18.86
N ASP A 277 -14.79 -21.99 17.99
CA ASP A 277 -14.96 -22.64 16.68
C ASP A 277 -13.96 -22.14 15.62
N GLY A 278 -13.05 -21.25 16.01
CA GLY A 278 -12.03 -20.68 15.15
C GLY A 278 -12.52 -19.53 14.28
N THR A 279 -13.76 -19.04 14.41
CA THR A 279 -14.25 -17.82 13.74
C THR A 279 -13.86 -16.54 14.48
N VAL A 280 -14.10 -15.38 13.88
CA VAL A 280 -13.97 -14.08 14.57
C VAL A 280 -15.33 -13.47 14.90
N ARG A 281 -15.35 -12.67 15.97
CA ARG A 281 -16.51 -11.87 16.34
C ARG A 281 -16.12 -10.50 16.83
N PHE A 282 -16.84 -9.47 16.41
CA PHE A 282 -16.66 -8.13 16.94
C PHE A 282 -17.03 -8.10 18.42
N THR A 283 -16.14 -7.52 19.22
CA THR A 283 -16.38 -7.22 20.64
C THR A 283 -16.77 -5.76 20.85
N SER A 284 -16.36 -4.86 19.95
CA SER A 284 -16.81 -3.45 19.90
C SER A 284 -17.42 -3.09 18.55
N TYR A 285 -18.16 -1.97 18.48
CA TYR A 285 -18.89 -1.58 17.27
C TYR A 285 -17.95 -1.15 16.12
N ILE A 286 -18.37 -1.32 14.86
CA ILE A 286 -17.69 -0.77 13.68
C ILE A 286 -18.01 0.72 13.61
N ASN A 287 -16.98 1.57 13.56
CA ASN A 287 -17.17 3.02 13.50
C ASN A 287 -18.05 3.39 12.29
N ASN A 288 -18.98 4.32 12.51
CA ASN A 288 -19.97 4.77 11.52
C ASN A 288 -20.93 3.68 11.00
N LEU A 289 -21.09 2.53 11.68
CA LEU A 289 -22.08 1.50 11.33
C LEU A 289 -22.94 1.09 12.53
N GLN A 290 -24.21 1.50 12.54
CA GLN A 290 -25.10 1.34 13.70
C GLN A 290 -25.32 -0.16 14.05
N PRO A 291 -24.91 -0.64 15.24
CA PRO A 291 -24.80 -2.08 15.52
C PRO A 291 -26.14 -2.82 15.66
N LYS A 292 -27.21 -2.17 16.11
CA LYS A 292 -28.55 -2.76 16.22
C LYS A 292 -29.25 -2.90 14.88
N ARG A 293 -29.19 -1.87 14.03
CA ARG A 293 -29.82 -1.81 12.70
C ARG A 293 -29.09 -2.70 11.67
N HIS A 294 -27.78 -2.90 11.86
CA HIS A 294 -26.91 -3.56 10.88
C HIS A 294 -26.32 -4.88 11.37
N GLN A 295 -26.95 -5.59 12.31
CA GLN A 295 -26.45 -6.87 12.84
C GLN A 295 -26.07 -7.87 11.73
N GLY A 296 -26.86 -7.94 10.65
CA GLY A 296 -26.55 -8.79 9.50
C GLY A 296 -25.26 -8.39 8.77
N ILE A 297 -25.01 -7.08 8.62
CA ILE A 297 -23.78 -6.56 7.98
C ILE A 297 -22.57 -6.88 8.85
N TYR A 298 -22.66 -6.74 10.18
CA TYR A 298 -21.60 -7.17 11.09
C TYR A 298 -21.23 -8.64 10.90
N ARG A 299 -22.22 -9.54 10.80
CA ARG A 299 -21.97 -10.96 10.55
C ARG A 299 -21.30 -11.24 9.21
N LEU A 300 -21.64 -10.48 8.17
CA LEU A 300 -21.02 -10.61 6.85
C LEU A 300 -19.56 -10.10 6.87
N VAL A 301 -19.30 -9.00 7.56
CA VAL A 301 -17.94 -8.45 7.72
C VAL A 301 -17.07 -9.40 8.56
N GLU A 302 -17.59 -9.98 9.65
CA GLU A 302 -16.90 -11.04 10.42
C GLU A 302 -16.48 -12.21 9.52
N LYS A 303 -17.41 -12.73 8.70
CA LYS A 303 -17.12 -13.79 7.75
C LYS A 303 -16.06 -13.38 6.71
N LEU A 304 -16.09 -12.14 6.23
CA LEU A 304 -15.08 -11.63 5.29
C LEU A 304 -13.70 -11.54 5.94
N ILE A 305 -13.63 -11.05 7.18
CA ILE A 305 -12.39 -10.99 7.95
C ILE A 305 -11.83 -12.40 8.18
N ASP A 306 -12.68 -13.39 8.48
CA ASP A 306 -12.26 -14.78 8.57
C ASP A 306 -11.60 -15.30 7.28
N LYS A 307 -12.04 -14.82 6.10
CA LYS A 307 -11.40 -15.11 4.81
C LYS A 307 -10.12 -14.31 4.56
N ALA A 308 -10.00 -13.11 5.13
CA ALA A 308 -8.82 -12.26 5.00
C ALA A 308 -7.65 -12.70 5.90
N ILE A 309 -7.92 -13.26 7.09
CA ILE A 309 -6.90 -13.67 8.06
C ILE A 309 -5.80 -14.56 7.47
N PRO A 310 -6.11 -15.64 6.71
CA PRO A 310 -5.06 -16.45 6.10
C PRO A 310 -4.16 -15.67 5.13
N ALA A 311 -4.70 -14.68 4.42
CA ALA A 311 -3.94 -13.83 3.53
C ALA A 311 -3.04 -12.86 4.32
N TRP A 312 -3.56 -12.22 5.37
CA TRP A 312 -2.76 -11.39 6.29
C TRP A 312 -1.62 -12.18 6.94
N GLU A 313 -1.86 -13.42 7.37
CA GLU A 313 -0.80 -14.28 7.93
C GLU A 313 0.38 -14.46 6.99
N ARG A 314 0.11 -14.58 5.68
CA ARG A 314 1.13 -14.81 4.65
C ARG A 314 1.85 -13.52 4.27
N VAL A 315 1.11 -12.42 4.20
CA VAL A 315 1.65 -11.07 4.06
C VAL A 315 2.61 -10.75 5.21
N LEU A 316 2.20 -10.98 6.45
CA LEU A 316 2.97 -10.65 7.65
C LEU A 316 4.12 -11.62 7.92
N ALA A 317 4.00 -12.89 7.53
CA ALA A 317 5.13 -13.83 7.58
C ALA A 317 6.23 -13.45 6.58
N GLY A 318 5.83 -12.86 5.45
CA GLY A 318 6.71 -12.14 4.54
C GLY A 318 7.81 -12.97 3.90
N LYS A 319 7.72 -14.29 3.72
CA LYS A 319 8.82 -15.05 3.08
C LYS A 319 8.33 -16.25 2.28
N ALA A 320 8.77 -16.34 1.03
CA ALA A 320 8.94 -17.62 0.34
C ALA A 320 10.28 -18.20 0.78
N VAL A 321 10.28 -19.38 1.40
CA VAL A 321 11.50 -20.00 1.91
C VAL A 321 11.75 -21.34 1.25
N THR A 322 13.01 -21.66 0.98
CA THR A 322 13.42 -23.00 0.57
C THR A 322 13.25 -23.98 1.74
N ASP A 323 13.36 -25.29 1.47
CA ASP A 323 13.30 -26.31 2.53
C ASP A 323 14.40 -26.14 3.59
N ALA A 324 15.52 -25.49 3.24
CA ALA A 324 16.58 -25.09 4.16
C ALA A 324 16.27 -23.80 4.95
N ASN A 325 15.02 -23.31 4.89
CA ASN A 325 14.55 -22.08 5.54
C ASN A 325 15.36 -20.82 5.15
N ARG A 326 15.88 -20.78 3.91
CA ARG A 326 16.57 -19.61 3.35
C ARG A 326 15.62 -18.82 2.45
N ILE A 327 15.74 -17.49 2.46
CA ILE A 327 15.03 -16.62 1.50
C ILE A 327 15.52 -16.96 0.10
N GLN A 328 14.59 -17.17 -0.83
CA GLN A 328 14.92 -17.44 -2.22
C GLN A 328 15.44 -16.16 -2.88
N LYS A 329 16.70 -16.19 -3.35
CA LYS A 329 17.24 -15.19 -4.28
C LYS A 329 17.08 -15.73 -5.70
N ARG A 330 16.46 -14.95 -6.59
CA ARG A 330 16.31 -15.34 -8.02
C ARG A 330 17.58 -15.07 -8.81
N PHE A 331 18.34 -14.06 -8.42
CA PHE A 331 19.56 -13.62 -9.09
C PHE A 331 20.73 -13.60 -8.11
N SER A 332 21.93 -13.84 -8.64
CA SER A 332 23.17 -13.41 -7.99
C SER A 332 23.29 -11.89 -8.10
N PRO A 333 24.15 -11.26 -7.28
CA PRO A 333 24.63 -9.93 -7.58
C PRO A 333 25.14 -9.83 -9.04
N PRO A 334 24.98 -8.69 -9.73
CA PRO A 334 25.51 -8.48 -11.10
C PRO A 334 27.03 -8.72 -11.16
N PRO A 335 27.65 -8.94 -12.33
CA PRO A 335 29.11 -9.12 -12.39
C PRO A 335 29.85 -7.90 -11.83
N GLU A 336 31.07 -8.13 -11.35
CA GLU A 336 32.01 -7.04 -11.05
C GLU A 336 32.47 -6.43 -12.36
N VAL A 337 32.52 -5.09 -12.44
CA VAL A 337 32.82 -4.38 -13.67
C VAL A 337 33.76 -3.23 -13.40
N TYR A 338 34.95 -3.25 -13.99
CA TYR A 338 35.94 -2.18 -13.90
C TYR A 338 36.24 -1.60 -15.29
N GLU A 339 37.05 -0.54 -15.35
CA GLU A 339 37.39 0.13 -16.62
C GLU A 339 37.99 -0.83 -17.66
N GLU A 340 38.75 -1.84 -17.21
CA GLU A 340 39.31 -2.89 -18.07
C GLU A 340 38.24 -3.76 -18.75
N ASP A 341 37.02 -3.79 -18.20
CA ASP A 341 35.89 -4.56 -18.72
C ASP A 341 35.00 -3.75 -19.66
N GLU A 342 35.30 -2.48 -19.95
CA GLU A 342 34.39 -1.59 -20.69
C GLU A 342 33.98 -2.15 -22.05
N ASP A 343 34.84 -2.93 -22.70
CA ASP A 343 34.56 -3.61 -23.97
C ASP A 343 34.29 -5.12 -23.83
N SER A 344 34.13 -5.62 -22.60
CA SER A 344 33.98 -7.05 -22.33
C SER A 344 32.67 -7.59 -22.91
N PRO A 345 32.72 -8.70 -23.67
CA PRO A 345 31.54 -9.35 -24.22
C PRO A 345 30.67 -10.05 -23.16
N GLU A 346 31.13 -10.09 -21.91
CA GLU A 346 30.37 -10.63 -20.78
C GLU A 346 29.32 -9.65 -20.25
N ILE A 347 29.55 -8.34 -20.42
CA ILE A 347 28.69 -7.27 -19.90
C ILE A 347 28.00 -6.45 -21.01
N TRP A 348 28.58 -6.41 -22.21
CA TRP A 348 28.00 -5.75 -23.37
C TRP A 348 27.92 -6.73 -24.54
N GLU A 349 26.99 -6.50 -25.46
CA GLU A 349 27.00 -7.27 -26.71
C GLU A 349 28.31 -7.04 -27.51
N PRO A 350 28.83 -8.11 -28.14
CA PRO A 350 30.07 -8.03 -28.91
C PRO A 350 29.92 -7.11 -30.12
N PHE A 351 30.99 -6.39 -30.47
CA PHE A 351 31.02 -5.48 -31.61
C PHE A 351 30.47 -6.12 -32.88
N ASN A 352 29.44 -5.50 -33.47
CA ASN A 352 28.86 -5.94 -34.72
C ASN A 352 28.81 -4.78 -35.74
N PRO A 353 29.67 -4.80 -36.78
CA PRO A 353 29.73 -3.72 -37.76
C PRO A 353 28.46 -3.63 -38.62
N GLU A 354 27.79 -4.75 -38.90
CA GLU A 354 26.55 -4.76 -39.71
C GLU A 354 25.40 -4.07 -38.97
N VAL A 355 25.32 -4.27 -37.65
CA VAL A 355 24.31 -3.61 -36.80
C VAL A 355 24.59 -2.11 -36.71
N LEU A 356 25.86 -1.72 -36.55
CA LEU A 356 26.25 -0.32 -36.52
C LEU A 356 25.92 0.39 -37.84
N GLU A 357 26.28 -0.21 -38.98
CA GLU A 357 25.98 0.34 -40.31
C GLU A 357 24.46 0.46 -40.53
N ALA A 358 23.68 -0.56 -40.16
CA ALA A 358 22.23 -0.52 -40.27
C ALA A 358 21.62 0.60 -39.41
N TYR A 359 22.12 0.80 -38.19
CA TYR A 359 21.68 1.87 -37.30
C TYR A 359 21.99 3.26 -37.89
N GLU A 360 23.21 3.49 -38.38
CA GLU A 360 23.59 4.78 -38.97
C GLU A 360 22.81 5.09 -40.26
N LYS A 361 22.46 4.05 -41.02
CA LYS A 361 21.59 4.18 -42.20
C LYS A 361 20.17 4.62 -41.83
N GLU A 362 19.65 4.15 -40.70
CA GLU A 362 18.29 4.46 -40.25
C GLU A 362 18.21 5.80 -39.49
N HIS A 363 19.23 6.15 -38.71
CA HIS A 363 19.18 7.25 -37.73
C HIS A 363 20.19 8.37 -38.00
N GLY A 364 21.03 8.24 -39.03
CA GLY A 364 22.12 9.16 -39.34
C GLY A 364 23.43 8.74 -38.67
N GLU A 365 24.53 9.33 -39.15
CA GLU A 365 25.86 9.06 -38.61
C GLU A 365 25.96 9.42 -37.12
N ILE A 366 26.57 8.54 -36.33
CA ILE A 366 26.84 8.80 -34.92
C ILE A 366 28.07 9.70 -34.85
N ASP A 367 27.87 10.94 -34.43
CA ASP A 367 28.98 11.87 -34.20
C ASP A 367 29.73 11.51 -32.92
N VAL A 368 31.01 11.17 -33.09
CA VAL A 368 31.97 10.85 -32.02
C VAL A 368 33.23 11.71 -32.13
N SER A 369 33.17 12.81 -32.87
CA SER A 369 34.34 13.67 -33.14
C SER A 369 34.90 14.35 -31.87
N ASP A 370 34.02 14.65 -30.91
CA ASP A 370 34.36 15.22 -29.61
C ASP A 370 34.70 14.18 -28.53
N ASP A 371 34.65 12.87 -28.86
CA ASP A 371 34.98 11.81 -27.90
C ASP A 371 36.51 11.72 -27.74
N TRP A 372 37.01 11.83 -26.51
CA TRP A 372 38.44 11.89 -26.22
C TRP A 372 39.18 10.64 -26.70
N LYS A 373 38.54 9.46 -26.68
CA LYS A 373 39.13 8.21 -27.22
C LYS A 373 39.35 8.26 -28.73
N VAL A 374 38.55 9.06 -29.45
CA VAL A 374 38.71 9.29 -30.89
C VAL A 374 39.81 10.33 -31.14
N GLN A 375 39.97 11.31 -30.25
CA GLN A 375 41.03 12.32 -30.34
C GLN A 375 42.41 11.72 -30.01
N GLU A 376 42.48 10.86 -28.99
CA GLU A 376 43.69 10.21 -28.48
C GLU A 376 43.79 8.74 -28.92
N TRP A 377 43.16 8.38 -30.04
CA TRP A 377 43.04 6.99 -30.53
C TRP A 377 44.38 6.25 -30.65
N GLN A 378 45.48 6.97 -30.86
CA GLN A 378 46.83 6.40 -30.96
C GLN A 378 47.29 5.72 -29.66
N GLU A 379 46.75 6.10 -28.50
CA GLU A 379 47.03 5.45 -27.21
C GLU A 379 46.34 4.09 -27.06
N TYR A 380 45.34 3.81 -27.91
CA TYR A 380 44.48 2.62 -27.85
C TYR A 380 44.81 1.55 -28.90
N VAL A 381 45.89 1.77 -29.65
CA VAL A 381 46.38 0.85 -30.69
C VAL A 381 47.68 0.22 -30.22
N ASP A 382 47.84 -1.07 -30.46
CA ASP A 382 49.10 -1.77 -30.20
C ASP A 382 50.25 -1.09 -30.96
N GLN A 383 51.30 -0.68 -30.24
CA GLN A 383 52.42 0.08 -30.81
C GLN A 383 53.43 -0.81 -31.55
N ASP A 384 53.22 -2.13 -31.56
CA ASP A 384 53.98 -3.09 -32.36
C ASP A 384 53.63 -2.97 -33.85
N GLU A 385 54.07 -1.86 -34.46
CA GLU A 385 53.95 -1.60 -35.89
C GLU A 385 54.60 -2.76 -36.68
N PRO A 386 53.89 -3.37 -37.66
CA PRO A 386 54.44 -4.48 -38.41
C PRO A 386 55.75 -4.09 -39.13
N THR A 387 56.83 -4.85 -38.86
CA THR A 387 58.13 -4.58 -39.48
C THR A 387 58.11 -4.98 -40.96
N GLY A 388 58.62 -4.11 -41.84
CA GLY A 388 58.82 -4.42 -43.27
C GLY A 388 57.76 -3.88 -44.24
N LEU A 389 56.82 -3.03 -43.77
CA LEU A 389 55.83 -2.34 -44.60
C LEU A 389 56.40 -1.13 -45.36
N SER A 390 55.85 -0.82 -46.54
CA SER A 390 56.08 0.45 -47.26
C SER A 390 55.40 1.64 -46.56
N ASP A 391 55.77 2.87 -46.92
CA ASP A 391 55.16 4.08 -46.35
C ASP A 391 53.64 4.16 -46.62
N GLU A 392 53.18 3.70 -47.80
CA GLU A 392 51.76 3.61 -48.14
C GLU A 392 51.03 2.54 -47.31
N GLU A 393 51.62 1.36 -47.15
CA GLU A 393 51.05 0.26 -46.38
C GLU A 393 50.92 0.63 -44.89
N LYS A 394 51.90 1.37 -44.35
CA LYS A 394 51.84 1.93 -42.99
C LYS A 394 50.71 2.92 -42.83
N LYS A 395 50.53 3.83 -43.79
CA LYS A 395 49.45 4.82 -43.75
C LYS A 395 48.08 4.14 -43.75
N GLN A 396 47.89 3.15 -44.61
CA GLN A 396 46.65 2.38 -44.66
C GLN A 396 46.40 1.64 -43.34
N TRP A 397 47.42 0.99 -42.77
CA TRP A 397 47.31 0.32 -41.48
C TRP A 397 46.85 1.29 -40.38
N TRP A 398 47.45 2.49 -40.28
CA TRP A 398 47.03 3.50 -39.31
C TRP A 398 45.59 4.01 -39.52
N GLU A 399 45.14 4.18 -40.78
CA GLU A 399 43.75 4.51 -41.09
C GLU A 399 42.77 3.41 -40.67
N GLU A 400 43.14 2.14 -40.85
CA GLU A 400 42.35 0.99 -40.42
C GLU A 400 42.26 0.92 -38.87
N GLN A 401 43.37 1.16 -38.16
CA GLN A 401 43.37 1.20 -36.69
C GLN A 401 42.49 2.33 -36.14
N ARG A 402 42.62 3.55 -36.70
CA ARG A 402 41.74 4.66 -36.35
C ARG A 402 40.27 4.32 -36.59
N SER A 403 39.95 3.70 -37.72
CA SER A 403 38.59 3.29 -38.08
C SER A 403 38.03 2.26 -37.09
N ARG A 404 38.87 1.34 -36.59
CA ARG A 404 38.49 0.37 -35.56
C ARG A 404 38.16 1.04 -34.23
N VAL A 405 38.97 2.00 -33.78
CA VAL A 405 38.70 2.75 -32.53
C VAL A 405 37.41 3.55 -32.67
N VAL A 406 37.22 4.28 -33.77
CA VAL A 406 35.98 5.02 -34.05
C VAL A 406 34.77 4.09 -34.06
N GLY A 407 34.88 2.94 -34.72
CA GLY A 407 33.81 1.92 -34.75
C GLY A 407 33.42 1.43 -33.35
N LYS A 408 34.40 1.15 -32.48
CA LYS A 408 34.15 0.77 -31.08
C LYS A 408 33.47 1.87 -30.27
N VAL A 409 33.91 3.12 -30.40
CA VAL A 409 33.30 4.26 -29.70
C VAL A 409 31.86 4.47 -30.16
N LYS A 410 31.60 4.38 -31.48
CA LYS A 410 30.23 4.41 -32.03
C LYS A 410 29.38 3.26 -31.49
N TRP A 411 29.94 2.04 -31.45
CA TRP A 411 29.28 0.87 -30.89
C TRP A 411 28.88 1.07 -29.43
N ALA A 412 29.75 1.65 -28.60
CA ALA A 412 29.47 1.93 -27.19
C ALA A 412 28.21 2.80 -26.96
N LYS A 413 27.84 3.67 -27.92
CA LYS A 413 26.62 4.52 -27.81
C LYS A 413 25.32 3.76 -28.09
N ILE A 414 25.39 2.65 -28.83
CA ILE A 414 24.20 1.92 -29.29
C ILE A 414 24.11 0.51 -28.71
N ARG A 415 25.20 -0.04 -28.18
CA ARG A 415 25.27 -1.41 -27.69
C ARG A 415 24.34 -1.65 -26.51
N ASP A 416 23.83 -2.85 -26.43
CA ASP A 416 22.98 -3.28 -25.32
C ASP A 416 23.78 -3.98 -24.21
N PRO A 417 23.34 -3.84 -22.95
CA PRO A 417 23.92 -4.57 -21.83
C PRO A 417 23.49 -6.04 -21.88
N MET A 418 24.37 -6.90 -21.41
CA MET A 418 24.08 -8.31 -21.15
C MET A 418 23.40 -8.42 -19.78
N LEU A 419 22.09 -8.65 -19.79
CA LEU A 419 21.33 -8.82 -18.55
C LEU A 419 21.66 -10.18 -17.90
N PRO A 420 21.97 -10.25 -16.59
CA PRO A 420 22.23 -11.51 -15.90
C PRO A 420 21.06 -12.49 -15.98
N GLU A 421 21.35 -13.78 -16.10
CA GLU A 421 20.35 -14.84 -16.09
C GLU A 421 19.99 -15.26 -14.65
N PRO A 422 18.77 -15.74 -14.38
CA PRO A 422 18.43 -16.21 -13.04
C PRO A 422 19.24 -17.44 -12.66
N LEU A 423 19.39 -17.61 -11.35
CA LEU A 423 19.96 -18.80 -10.72
C LEU A 423 19.09 -20.04 -11.00
N GLY A 424 19.63 -21.22 -10.73
CA GLY A 424 18.85 -22.45 -10.76
C GLY A 424 17.68 -22.39 -9.77
N PHE A 425 16.47 -22.75 -10.23
CA PHE A 425 15.29 -22.73 -9.37
C PHE A 425 15.41 -23.75 -8.24
N VAL A 426 15.17 -23.30 -7.01
CA VAL A 426 15.01 -24.15 -5.83
C VAL A 426 13.55 -24.06 -5.38
N PRO A 427 12.85 -25.21 -5.19
CA PRO A 427 11.48 -25.20 -4.69
C PRO A 427 11.31 -24.39 -3.41
N VAL A 428 10.25 -23.58 -3.38
CA VAL A 428 9.89 -22.76 -2.22
C VAL A 428 8.59 -23.23 -1.59
N THR A 429 8.52 -23.03 -0.29
CA THR A 429 7.34 -23.24 0.53
C THR A 429 6.94 -21.91 1.17
N TYR A 430 5.63 -21.74 1.37
CA TYR A 430 5.04 -20.52 1.88
C TYR A 430 4.42 -20.76 3.26
N ARG A 431 5.24 -21.25 4.19
CA ARG A 431 4.78 -21.70 5.51
C ARG A 431 4.65 -20.52 6.48
N VAL A 432 3.55 -20.50 7.21
CA VAL A 432 3.35 -19.64 8.37
C VAL A 432 3.72 -20.44 9.62
N LYS A 433 4.68 -19.95 10.43
CA LYS A 433 5.14 -20.65 11.64
C LYS A 433 4.08 -20.73 12.74
N LYS A 434 3.36 -19.63 12.95
CA LYS A 434 2.24 -19.50 13.88
C LYS A 434 1.20 -18.58 13.26
N THR A 435 -0.05 -19.00 13.27
CA THR A 435 -1.21 -18.26 12.77
C THR A 435 -1.51 -17.05 13.65
N LEU A 436 -2.23 -16.05 13.12
CA LEU A 436 -2.70 -14.93 13.93
C LEU A 436 -3.62 -15.41 15.05
N ARG A 437 -4.43 -16.44 14.76
CA ARG A 437 -5.33 -17.08 15.73
C ARG A 437 -4.59 -17.70 16.91
N GLU A 438 -3.45 -18.33 16.66
CA GLU A 438 -2.61 -18.91 17.73
C GLU A 438 -1.87 -17.84 18.52
N LYS A 439 -1.30 -16.82 17.84
CA LYS A 439 -0.49 -15.77 18.47
C LYS A 439 -1.32 -14.85 19.36
N PHE A 440 -2.50 -14.46 18.89
CA PHE A 440 -3.33 -13.43 19.51
C PHE A 440 -4.68 -14.01 19.96
N LYS A 441 -4.71 -15.28 20.37
CA LYS A 441 -5.93 -15.95 20.82
C LYS A 441 -6.64 -15.15 21.92
N ASP A 442 -5.85 -14.72 22.91
CA ASP A 442 -6.39 -14.06 24.09
C ASP A 442 -6.66 -12.57 23.82
N ASP A 443 -5.80 -11.90 23.06
CA ASP A 443 -5.88 -10.45 22.79
C ASP A 443 -6.80 -10.09 21.63
N GLY A 444 -6.99 -10.99 20.68
CA GLY A 444 -7.78 -10.72 19.49
C GLY A 444 -7.13 -9.67 18.59
N LEU A 445 -7.89 -9.14 17.64
CA LEU A 445 -7.39 -8.21 16.61
C LEU A 445 -8.11 -6.85 16.67
N GLN A 446 -7.49 -5.84 16.07
CA GLN A 446 -8.09 -4.54 15.81
C GLN A 446 -8.17 -4.34 14.29
N VAL A 447 -9.37 -4.09 13.77
CA VAL A 447 -9.59 -3.94 12.32
C VAL A 447 -10.39 -2.68 12.04
N ILE A 448 -9.90 -1.88 11.11
CA ILE A 448 -10.60 -0.72 10.54
C ILE A 448 -11.34 -1.19 9.28
N VAL A 449 -12.60 -0.77 9.13
CA VAL A 449 -13.48 -1.20 8.03
C VAL A 449 -13.89 0.01 7.20
N LYS A 450 -13.74 -0.09 5.88
CA LYS A 450 -14.32 0.84 4.90
C LYS A 450 -15.14 0.07 3.87
N MET A 451 -16.30 0.60 3.53
CA MET A 451 -17.16 0.13 2.45
C MET A 451 -17.42 1.31 1.53
N ALA A 452 -16.97 1.24 0.27
CA ALA A 452 -17.08 2.35 -0.65
C ALA A 452 -17.53 1.90 -2.04
N SER A 453 -18.22 2.81 -2.73
CA SER A 453 -18.68 2.64 -4.10
C SER A 453 -18.08 3.75 -4.96
N ILE A 454 -17.38 3.41 -6.04
CA ILE A 454 -17.01 4.37 -7.07
C ILE A 454 -18.10 4.34 -8.14
N GLU A 455 -18.74 5.47 -8.41
CA GLU A 455 -19.82 5.63 -9.37
C GLU A 455 -19.34 6.48 -10.56
N LEU A 456 -19.51 5.96 -11.76
CA LEU A 456 -19.26 6.65 -13.02
C LEU A 456 -20.58 6.89 -13.75
N THR A 457 -20.72 8.07 -14.34
CA THR A 457 -21.88 8.43 -15.16
C THR A 457 -21.42 8.86 -16.55
N PRO A 458 -22.31 8.92 -17.56
CA PRO A 458 -21.96 9.47 -18.87
C PRO A 458 -21.34 10.88 -18.80
N GLU A 459 -21.70 11.69 -17.80
CA GLU A 459 -21.17 13.03 -17.56
C GLU A 459 -19.81 13.03 -16.83
N LYS A 460 -19.54 11.99 -16.03
CA LYS A 460 -18.27 11.76 -15.31
C LYS A 460 -17.75 10.36 -15.64
N PRO A 461 -17.30 10.11 -16.89
CA PRO A 461 -17.10 8.76 -17.40
C PRO A 461 -15.76 8.13 -17.02
N GLU A 462 -14.85 8.87 -16.38
CA GLU A 462 -13.47 8.46 -16.10
C GLU A 462 -13.08 8.78 -14.66
N PHE A 463 -12.59 7.75 -13.95
CA PHE A 463 -11.94 7.87 -12.66
C PHE A 463 -10.43 8.10 -12.86
N PRO A 464 -9.85 9.18 -12.32
CA PRO A 464 -8.45 9.51 -12.54
C PRO A 464 -7.50 8.57 -11.79
N VAL A 465 -6.22 8.61 -12.17
CA VAL A 465 -5.15 7.92 -11.44
C VAL A 465 -5.04 8.47 -10.01
N GLY A 466 -4.88 7.58 -9.03
CA GLY A 466 -4.65 7.95 -7.63
C GLY A 466 -3.20 8.38 -7.37
N GLY A 467 -3.01 9.12 -6.28
CA GLY A 467 -1.66 9.41 -5.76
C GLY A 467 -1.05 8.18 -5.07
N TRP A 468 0.28 8.09 -5.09
CA TRP A 468 1.02 7.10 -4.30
C TRP A 468 0.82 7.35 -2.80
N HIS A 469 0.52 6.29 -2.05
CA HIS A 469 0.32 6.37 -0.60
C HIS A 469 0.55 5.02 0.08
N ILE A 470 0.64 5.08 1.41
CA ILE A 470 0.43 3.96 2.32
C ILE A 470 -0.87 4.19 3.10
N GLU A 471 -1.37 3.18 3.79
CA GLU A 471 -2.62 3.28 4.54
C GLU A 471 -2.41 3.88 5.93
N GLY A 472 -3.15 4.94 6.20
CA GLY A 472 -3.14 5.62 7.50
C GLY A 472 -1.86 6.39 7.84
N GLN A 473 -1.87 6.98 9.03
CA GLN A 473 -0.70 7.58 9.68
C GLN A 473 -0.14 6.61 10.74
N LEU A 474 1.07 6.85 11.24
CA LEU A 474 1.74 5.90 12.15
C LEU A 474 1.02 5.72 13.50
N ASN A 475 0.28 6.72 14.00
CA ASN A 475 -0.57 6.54 15.19
C ASN A 475 -1.70 5.52 15.00
N GLU A 476 -1.98 5.10 13.77
CA GLU A 476 -3.02 4.10 13.46
C GLU A 476 -2.43 2.68 13.35
N HIS A 477 -1.10 2.53 13.40
CA HIS A 477 -0.38 1.24 13.46
C HIS A 477 -0.86 0.19 12.42
N ILE A 478 -1.24 0.61 11.22
CA ILE A 478 -1.73 -0.31 10.17
C ILE A 478 -0.56 -1.11 9.60
N VAL A 479 -0.60 -2.44 9.70
CA VAL A 479 0.49 -3.32 9.26
C VAL A 479 0.16 -4.10 7.99
N ALA A 480 -1.12 -4.31 7.70
CA ALA A 480 -1.56 -4.99 6.50
C ALA A 480 -2.94 -4.53 6.05
N THR A 481 -3.15 -4.61 4.74
CA THR A 481 -4.41 -4.27 4.08
C THR A 481 -5.00 -5.52 3.45
N ALA A 482 -6.32 -5.64 3.45
CA ALA A 482 -7.07 -6.55 2.59
C ALA A 482 -8.19 -5.78 1.89
N LEU A 483 -8.19 -5.81 0.56
CA LEU A 483 -9.21 -5.23 -0.29
C LEU A 483 -10.03 -6.37 -0.91
N TYR A 484 -11.35 -6.29 -0.78
CA TYR A 484 -12.27 -7.19 -1.46
C TYR A 484 -13.10 -6.41 -2.48
N TYR A 485 -12.89 -6.69 -3.76
CA TYR A 485 -13.63 -6.06 -4.85
C TYR A 485 -14.95 -6.81 -5.05
N LEU A 486 -16.02 -6.26 -4.46
CA LEU A 486 -17.31 -6.93 -4.31
C LEU A 486 -18.02 -7.15 -5.65
N ASP A 487 -18.16 -6.07 -6.41
CA ASP A 487 -18.80 -6.07 -7.72
C ASP A 487 -18.38 -4.87 -8.57
N SER A 488 -18.34 -5.07 -9.89
CA SER A 488 -17.96 -4.04 -10.86
C SER A 488 -18.79 -4.19 -12.13
N GLU A 489 -19.42 -3.10 -12.58
CA GLU A 489 -20.30 -3.10 -13.75
C GLU A 489 -19.93 -1.95 -14.69
N ASN A 490 -19.89 -2.24 -15.99
CA ASN A 490 -19.67 -1.25 -17.05
C ASN A 490 -18.39 -0.38 -16.88
N VAL A 491 -17.31 -0.94 -16.30
CA VAL A 491 -16.02 -0.24 -16.13
C VAL A 491 -14.86 -1.02 -16.74
N THR A 492 -13.88 -0.34 -17.32
CA THR A 492 -12.65 -0.96 -17.83
C THR A 492 -11.86 -1.62 -16.69
N PRO A 493 -10.96 -2.58 -16.98
CA PRO A 493 -10.04 -3.13 -15.97
C PRO A 493 -9.29 -2.03 -15.21
N SER A 494 -9.07 -2.25 -13.91
CA SER A 494 -8.36 -1.36 -13.00
C SER A 494 -7.33 -2.15 -12.20
N TYR A 495 -6.25 -1.48 -11.82
CA TYR A 495 -5.08 -2.09 -11.21
C TYR A 495 -4.68 -1.34 -9.95
N LEU A 496 -4.11 -2.07 -9.00
CA LEU A 496 -3.23 -1.48 -7.98
C LEU A 496 -1.78 -1.62 -8.44
N GLU A 497 -1.11 -0.49 -8.55
CA GLU A 497 0.32 -0.41 -8.83
C GLU A 497 1.11 -0.35 -7.52
N PHE A 498 2.27 -1.00 -7.47
CA PHE A 498 3.07 -1.14 -6.26
C PHE A 498 4.52 -0.72 -6.48
N ARG A 499 5.08 -0.02 -5.49
CA ARG A 499 6.50 0.32 -5.42
C ARG A 499 7.01 0.28 -3.97
N MET A 500 8.31 0.24 -3.79
CA MET A 500 8.96 0.27 -2.48
C MET A 500 10.23 1.11 -2.49
N LEU A 501 10.63 1.53 -1.29
CA LEU A 501 11.96 2.08 -1.03
C LEU A 501 13.02 0.99 -1.15
N THR A 502 14.18 1.36 -1.68
CA THR A 502 15.42 0.59 -1.67
C THR A 502 16.44 1.33 -0.81
N SER A 503 17.41 0.64 -0.22
CA SER A 503 18.41 1.34 0.59
C SER A 503 19.23 2.33 -0.23
N GLN A 504 19.50 3.52 0.32
CA GLN A 504 20.45 4.47 -0.26
C GLN A 504 21.91 3.98 -0.13
N TYR A 505 22.18 3.15 0.89
CA TYR A 505 23.49 2.58 1.17
C TYR A 505 23.64 1.26 0.43
N GLN A 506 24.29 1.31 -0.73
CA GLN A 506 24.53 0.16 -1.61
C GLN A 506 26.02 -0.20 -1.63
N GLU A 507 26.67 -0.23 -0.46
CA GLU A 507 28.13 -0.45 -0.31
C GLU A 507 28.61 -1.70 -1.08
N ASP A 508 27.93 -2.84 -0.86
CA ASP A 508 28.22 -4.10 -1.55
C ASP A 508 28.17 -3.98 -3.08
N LEU A 509 27.31 -3.12 -3.64
CA LEU A 509 27.22 -2.91 -5.09
C LEU A 509 28.23 -1.88 -5.58
N GLN A 510 28.54 -0.87 -4.76
CA GLN A 510 29.54 0.16 -5.08
C GLN A 510 30.95 -0.41 -5.14
N GLU A 511 31.30 -1.34 -4.25
CA GLU A 511 32.62 -2.01 -4.28
C GLU A 511 32.82 -2.89 -5.51
N ARG A 512 31.74 -3.25 -6.20
CA ARG A 512 31.71 -4.18 -7.34
C ARG A 512 31.63 -3.48 -8.68
N VAL A 513 31.65 -2.15 -8.70
CA VAL A 513 31.67 -1.37 -9.94
C VAL A 513 32.75 -0.30 -9.86
N GLY A 514 33.63 -0.30 -10.86
CA GLY A 514 34.67 0.70 -11.03
C GLY A 514 34.09 2.07 -11.37
N GLN A 515 35.00 3.05 -11.33
CA GLN A 515 34.70 4.42 -11.74
C GLN A 515 34.14 4.46 -13.16
N ASP A 516 33.15 5.32 -13.39
CA ASP A 516 32.45 5.51 -14.68
C ASP A 516 31.75 4.26 -15.28
N MET A 517 31.81 3.11 -14.59
CA MET A 517 31.19 1.86 -15.04
C MET A 517 29.78 1.63 -14.47
N TYR A 518 29.30 2.49 -13.56
CA TYR A 518 27.99 2.34 -12.91
C TYR A 518 26.80 2.43 -13.89
N HIS A 519 26.99 3.04 -15.07
CA HIS A 519 25.97 3.06 -16.13
C HIS A 519 25.53 1.67 -16.59
N PHE A 520 26.43 0.67 -16.55
CA PHE A 520 26.05 -0.71 -16.81
C PHE A 520 25.01 -1.19 -15.78
N TYR A 521 25.23 -0.92 -14.49
CA TYR A 521 24.29 -1.25 -13.42
C TYR A 521 22.98 -0.48 -13.55
N GLU A 522 23.00 0.77 -14.04
CA GLU A 522 21.77 1.54 -14.29
C GLU A 522 20.82 0.80 -15.25
N HIS A 523 21.37 0.14 -16.27
CA HIS A 523 20.59 -0.71 -17.16
C HIS A 523 20.13 -2.02 -16.51
N ILE A 524 20.96 -2.64 -15.67
CA ILE A 524 20.60 -3.90 -14.98
C ILE A 524 19.42 -3.66 -14.03
N PHE A 525 19.40 -2.54 -13.31
CA PHE A 525 18.39 -2.24 -12.30
C PHE A 525 17.25 -1.33 -12.81
N GLY A 526 17.41 -0.72 -13.99
CA GLY A 526 16.39 0.15 -14.58
C GLY A 526 16.20 1.44 -13.77
N THR A 527 17.27 1.92 -13.14
CA THR A 527 17.27 3.15 -12.36
C THR A 527 18.60 3.87 -12.53
N ARG A 528 18.60 5.19 -12.39
CA ARG A 528 19.85 5.92 -12.26
C ARG A 528 20.49 5.62 -10.92
N LEU A 529 21.81 5.54 -10.88
CA LEU A 529 22.60 5.26 -9.68
C LEU A 529 23.48 6.45 -9.25
N SER A 530 23.55 7.48 -10.08
CA SER A 530 24.07 8.80 -9.74
C SER A 530 23.11 9.57 -8.81
N PHE A 531 23.54 10.74 -8.32
CA PHE A 531 22.79 11.64 -7.43
C PHE A 531 21.38 12.06 -7.89
N HIS A 532 20.98 11.73 -9.12
CA HIS A 532 19.65 11.98 -9.68
C HIS A 532 18.74 10.73 -9.67
N GLY A 533 19.22 9.62 -9.12
CA GLY A 533 18.52 8.35 -9.07
C GLY A 533 17.80 8.14 -7.75
N HIS A 534 16.47 8.25 -7.77
CA HIS A 534 15.64 8.03 -6.58
C HIS A 534 15.68 6.56 -6.12
N CYS A 535 15.80 6.37 -4.81
CA CYS A 535 15.79 5.08 -4.10
C CYS A 535 14.37 4.46 -4.01
N LEU A 536 13.64 4.46 -5.12
CA LEU A 536 12.29 3.94 -5.25
C LEU A 536 12.17 3.01 -6.45
N GLN A 537 11.66 1.79 -6.28
CA GLN A 537 11.53 0.85 -7.39
C GLN A 537 10.08 0.37 -7.57
N ASN A 538 9.58 0.44 -8.81
CA ASN A 538 8.26 -0.11 -9.17
C ASN A 538 8.35 -1.62 -9.31
N TYR A 539 7.40 -2.34 -8.72
CA TYR A 539 7.37 -3.82 -8.73
C TYR A 539 6.34 -4.41 -9.67
N GLY A 540 5.45 -3.57 -10.19
CA GLY A 540 4.41 -3.96 -11.11
C GLY A 540 3.04 -3.59 -10.57
N ARG A 541 2.05 -4.32 -11.04
CA ARG A 541 0.64 -4.05 -10.76
C ARG A 541 -0.15 -5.34 -10.67
N VAL A 542 -1.24 -5.31 -9.92
CA VAL A 542 -2.17 -6.43 -9.78
C VAL A 542 -3.53 -5.98 -10.29
N GLU A 543 -4.13 -6.74 -11.20
CA GLU A 543 -5.50 -6.48 -11.65
C GLU A 543 -6.47 -6.70 -10.49
N THR A 544 -7.53 -5.91 -10.44
CA THR A 544 -8.50 -5.93 -9.35
C THR A 544 -9.92 -6.20 -9.88
N PRO A 545 -10.21 -7.40 -10.40
CA PRO A 545 -11.52 -7.76 -10.91
C PRO A 545 -12.54 -8.00 -9.79
N GLU A 546 -13.82 -8.07 -10.16
CA GLU A 546 -14.89 -8.51 -9.25
C GLU A 546 -14.59 -9.89 -8.64
N GLY A 547 -14.86 -10.03 -7.34
CA GLY A 547 -14.66 -11.24 -6.56
C GLY A 547 -13.24 -11.42 -6.01
N ARG A 548 -12.27 -10.58 -6.39
CA ARG A 548 -10.89 -10.69 -5.92
C ARG A 548 -10.73 -10.15 -4.51
N LEU A 549 -10.15 -10.97 -3.64
CA LEU A 549 -9.52 -10.56 -2.38
C LEU A 549 -8.03 -10.32 -2.65
N LEU A 550 -7.51 -9.14 -2.30
CA LEU A 550 -6.11 -8.75 -2.43
C LEU A 550 -5.59 -8.24 -1.08
N ALA A 551 -4.56 -8.88 -0.53
CA ALA A 551 -3.91 -8.47 0.70
C ALA A 551 -2.44 -8.12 0.47
N PHE A 552 -1.92 -7.11 1.16
CA PHE A 552 -0.53 -6.66 1.04
C PHE A 552 -0.07 -5.95 2.33
N PRO A 553 1.24 -5.89 2.60
CA PRO A 553 1.76 -5.26 3.81
C PRO A 553 1.74 -3.75 3.65
N ASN A 554 1.60 -3.00 4.75
CA ASN A 554 1.56 -1.53 4.70
C ASN A 554 2.94 -0.86 4.51
N VAL A 555 3.89 -1.61 3.94
CA VAL A 555 5.18 -1.11 3.42
C VAL A 555 5.14 -0.93 1.91
N PHE A 556 4.14 -1.51 1.25
CA PHE A 556 3.90 -1.31 -0.17
C PHE A 556 3.22 0.04 -0.39
N GLN A 557 3.99 0.98 -0.95
CA GLN A 557 3.39 2.18 -1.52
C GLN A 557 2.56 1.74 -2.72
N HIS A 558 1.32 2.22 -2.80
CA HIS A 558 0.42 1.82 -3.86
C HIS A 558 -0.42 2.98 -4.39
N ARG A 559 -0.94 2.80 -5.59
CA ARG A 559 -1.92 3.70 -6.20
C ARG A 559 -2.90 2.94 -7.08
N VAL A 560 -4.10 3.50 -7.22
CA VAL A 560 -5.14 3.01 -8.12
C VAL A 560 -4.89 3.56 -9.52
N SER A 561 -4.90 2.69 -10.54
CA SER A 561 -4.85 3.12 -11.94
C SER A 561 -6.15 3.82 -12.35
N SER A 562 -6.09 4.70 -13.35
CA SER A 562 -7.32 5.23 -13.95
C SER A 562 -8.17 4.12 -14.58
N PHE A 563 -9.47 4.35 -14.66
CA PHE A 563 -10.43 3.49 -15.37
C PHE A 563 -11.65 4.31 -15.81
N ARG A 564 -12.40 3.80 -16.78
CA ARG A 564 -13.53 4.52 -17.38
C ARG A 564 -14.70 3.60 -17.70
N LEU A 565 -15.83 4.18 -18.09
CA LEU A 565 -16.97 3.43 -18.60
C LEU A 565 -16.60 2.58 -19.83
N GLN A 566 -17.05 1.34 -19.89
CA GLN A 566 -16.92 0.50 -21.10
C GLN A 566 -17.90 0.95 -22.18
N ASP A 567 -19.18 1.09 -21.82
CA ASP A 567 -20.23 1.75 -22.59
C ASP A 567 -20.45 3.16 -22.01
N PRO A 568 -19.95 4.23 -22.67
CA PRO A 568 -20.05 5.60 -22.18
C PRO A 568 -21.49 6.12 -22.06
N THR A 569 -22.49 5.41 -22.62
CA THR A 569 -23.89 5.83 -22.59
C THR A 569 -24.64 5.36 -21.34
N LYS A 570 -24.03 4.49 -20.54
CA LYS A 570 -24.64 3.91 -19.34
C LYS A 570 -23.78 4.20 -18.12
N PRO A 571 -24.39 4.33 -16.93
CA PRO A 571 -23.61 4.40 -15.71
C PRO A 571 -22.84 3.09 -15.48
N GLY A 572 -21.86 3.16 -14.61
CA GLY A 572 -21.05 2.02 -14.19
C GLY A 572 -20.53 2.23 -12.78
N HIS A 573 -20.11 1.16 -12.12
CA HIS A 573 -19.63 1.26 -10.76
C HIS A 573 -18.56 0.24 -10.44
N ARG A 574 -17.88 0.50 -9.32
CA ARG A 574 -16.88 -0.37 -8.73
C ARG A 574 -17.00 -0.30 -7.21
N ARG A 575 -17.46 -1.39 -6.59
CA ARG A 575 -17.73 -1.50 -5.15
C ARG A 575 -16.68 -2.36 -4.48
N PHE A 576 -16.17 -1.91 -3.34
CA PHE A 576 -15.13 -2.63 -2.62
C PHE A 576 -15.21 -2.41 -1.11
N ILE A 577 -14.65 -3.38 -0.38
CA ILE A 577 -14.48 -3.34 1.07
C ILE A 577 -12.99 -3.31 1.35
N ALA A 578 -12.55 -2.33 2.13
CA ALA A 578 -11.20 -2.24 2.67
C ALA A 578 -11.21 -2.66 4.14
N LEU A 579 -10.27 -3.54 4.48
CA LEU A 579 -10.00 -4.01 5.83
C LEU A 579 -8.55 -3.71 6.15
N TRP A 580 -8.28 -2.91 7.16
CA TRP A 580 -6.92 -2.62 7.61
C TRP A 580 -6.70 -3.29 8.97
N LEU A 581 -5.67 -4.13 9.03
CA LEU A 581 -5.23 -4.77 10.24
C LEU A 581 -4.28 -3.82 10.98
N VAL A 582 -4.70 -3.41 12.16
CA VAL A 582 -3.82 -2.72 13.13
C VAL A 582 -2.88 -3.74 13.75
N ASP A 583 -1.64 -3.34 14.03
CA ASP A 583 -0.61 -4.18 14.64
C ASP A 583 -1.14 -4.90 15.88
N PRO A 584 -1.33 -6.24 15.86
CA PRO A 584 -1.82 -6.96 17.02
C PRO A 584 -0.84 -6.97 18.21
N HIS A 585 0.41 -6.57 18.02
CA HIS A 585 1.38 -6.38 19.11
C HIS A 585 1.18 -5.07 19.90
N GLN A 586 0.53 -4.06 19.30
CA GLN A 586 0.27 -2.76 19.95
C GLN A 586 -1.22 -2.41 19.85
N ARG A 587 -1.89 -2.33 21.01
CA ARG A 587 -3.27 -1.83 21.06
C ARG A 587 -3.32 -0.32 20.89
N ILE A 588 -4.19 0.16 20.00
CA ILE A 588 -4.51 1.59 19.87
C ILE A 588 -5.93 1.87 20.37
N ILE A 589 -6.27 3.15 20.52
CA ILE A 589 -7.61 3.58 20.94
C ILE A 589 -8.64 3.03 19.94
N SER A 590 -9.67 2.36 20.42
CA SER A 590 -10.67 1.69 19.58
C SER A 590 -12.08 2.12 19.91
N THR A 591 -13.05 1.64 19.13
CA THR A 591 -14.46 1.73 19.48
C THR A 591 -14.83 0.94 20.74
N GLY A 592 -13.92 0.12 21.28
CA GLY A 592 -14.06 -0.49 22.62
C GLY A 592 -13.81 0.51 23.75
N ASN A 593 -13.07 1.58 23.48
CA ASN A 593 -12.73 2.65 24.42
C ASN A 593 -13.63 3.88 24.26
N VAL A 594 -14.06 4.13 23.02
CA VAL A 594 -14.77 5.36 22.63
C VAL A 594 -16.22 5.02 22.34
N PRO A 595 -17.19 5.57 23.08
CA PRO A 595 -18.60 5.39 22.78
C PRO A 595 -19.02 6.01 21.45
N PRO A 596 -20.17 5.58 20.89
CA PRO A 596 -20.73 6.21 19.70
C PRO A 596 -20.92 7.72 19.87
N GLN A 597 -20.32 8.47 18.94
CA GLN A 597 -20.30 9.93 18.90
C GLN A 597 -21.46 10.50 18.07
N GLN A 598 -22.26 9.65 17.45
CA GLN A 598 -23.35 10.02 16.54
C GLN A 598 -24.55 10.59 17.32
N LEU A 599 -24.91 11.85 17.05
CA LEU A 599 -26.07 12.51 17.67
C LEU A 599 -27.39 11.76 17.44
N ASP A 600 -27.62 11.25 16.23
CA ASP A 600 -28.85 10.54 15.89
C ASP A 600 -28.94 9.19 16.61
N TRP A 601 -27.81 8.49 16.81
CA TRP A 601 -27.79 7.23 17.57
C TRP A 601 -28.07 7.50 19.05
N TRP A 602 -27.44 8.53 19.62
CA TRP A 602 -27.72 8.97 21.00
C TRP A 602 -29.18 9.36 21.17
N ALA A 603 -29.70 10.18 20.28
CA ALA A 603 -31.09 10.64 20.32
C ALA A 603 -32.08 9.47 20.17
N GLU A 604 -31.84 8.52 19.27
CA GLU A 604 -32.64 7.30 19.17
C GLU A 604 -32.62 6.50 20.48
N ALA A 605 -31.47 6.39 21.15
CA ALA A 605 -31.33 5.67 22.41
C ALA A 605 -32.12 6.32 23.56
N VAL A 606 -32.09 7.65 23.62
CA VAL A 606 -32.72 8.44 24.68
C VAL A 606 -34.22 8.64 24.42
N PHE A 607 -34.62 8.88 23.18
CA PHE A 607 -35.98 9.33 22.80
C PHE A 607 -36.77 8.34 21.94
N GLY A 608 -36.16 7.24 21.49
CA GLY A 608 -36.81 6.25 20.63
C GLY A 608 -38.04 5.57 21.26
N THR A 609 -38.86 4.95 20.43
CA THR A 609 -40.16 4.37 20.83
C THR A 609 -40.07 2.97 21.47
N ASP A 610 -38.88 2.38 21.55
CA ASP A 610 -38.69 1.06 22.16
C ASP A 610 -38.93 1.10 23.67
N LEU A 611 -39.58 0.06 24.22
CA LEU A 611 -40.04 -0.12 25.61
C LEU A 611 -38.96 0.02 26.72
N ARG A 612 -37.70 0.36 26.35
CA ARG A 612 -36.55 0.61 27.23
C ARG A 612 -35.99 2.03 27.12
N ALA A 613 -36.62 2.92 26.34
CA ALA A 613 -36.27 4.34 26.38
C ALA A 613 -36.32 4.79 27.84
N ASN A 614 -35.19 5.30 28.33
CA ASN A 614 -35.09 5.83 29.68
C ASN A 614 -35.93 7.12 29.68
N LYS A 615 -37.24 6.98 29.92
CA LYS A 615 -38.19 8.08 30.07
C LYS A 615 -37.89 8.81 31.38
N GLY A 616 -36.70 9.41 31.47
CA GLY A 616 -36.46 10.48 32.41
C GLY A 616 -37.35 11.64 32.01
N ASP A 617 -38.00 12.28 33.00
CA ASP A 617 -38.78 13.50 32.82
C ASP A 617 -37.88 14.59 32.25
N MET A 618 -37.81 14.71 30.92
CA MET A 618 -37.11 15.80 30.24
C MET A 618 -38.09 16.96 30.00
N PRO A 619 -37.72 18.19 30.40
CA PRO A 619 -38.47 19.40 30.05
C PRO A 619 -38.69 19.54 28.53
N PRO A 620 -39.91 19.84 28.05
CA PRO A 620 -40.24 20.02 26.63
C PRO A 620 -39.32 20.97 25.84
N GLU A 621 -38.67 21.89 26.53
CA GLU A 621 -37.82 22.95 25.98
C GLU A 621 -36.43 22.43 25.58
N LEU A 622 -35.88 21.44 26.30
CA LEU A 622 -34.65 20.74 25.90
C LEU A 622 -34.88 19.91 24.63
N PHE A 623 -36.06 19.29 24.53
CA PHE A 623 -36.47 18.57 23.33
C PHE A 623 -36.60 19.53 22.13
N GLN A 624 -37.14 20.74 22.32
CA GLN A 624 -37.24 21.76 21.28
C GLN A 624 -35.85 22.21 20.77
N LEU A 625 -34.87 22.39 21.65
CA LEU A 625 -33.50 22.74 21.25
C LEU A 625 -32.83 21.60 20.45
N LEU A 626 -33.09 20.34 20.82
CA LEU A 626 -32.62 19.19 20.06
C LEU A 626 -33.28 19.10 18.66
N LEU A 627 -34.58 19.44 18.55
CA LEU A 627 -35.27 19.56 17.26
C LEU A 627 -34.63 20.65 16.39
N GLU A 628 -34.27 21.81 16.96
CA GLU A 628 -33.58 22.91 16.27
C GLU A 628 -32.17 22.52 15.77
N GLN A 629 -31.48 21.60 16.45
CA GLN A 629 -30.17 21.05 16.06
C GLN A 629 -30.23 19.87 15.06
N GLY A 630 -31.42 19.59 14.50
CA GLY A 630 -31.58 18.60 13.43
C GLY A 630 -31.92 17.18 13.88
N VAL A 631 -32.20 16.95 15.17
CA VAL A 631 -32.67 15.64 15.69
C VAL A 631 -34.07 15.29 15.18
N ALA A 632 -34.84 16.28 14.70
CA ALA A 632 -36.25 16.17 14.31
C ALA A 632 -36.57 15.18 13.18
N LYS A 633 -35.59 14.76 12.36
CA LYS A 633 -35.84 13.81 11.26
C LYS A 633 -35.80 12.34 11.71
N SER A 634 -35.09 12.03 12.80
CA SER A 634 -34.85 10.64 13.25
C SER A 634 -35.72 10.20 14.42
N VAL A 635 -36.40 11.13 15.10
CA VAL A 635 -37.26 10.85 16.25
C VAL A 635 -38.68 11.34 15.94
N ASN A 636 -39.65 10.41 15.87
CA ASN A 636 -41.08 10.77 15.87
C ASN A 636 -41.49 11.06 17.32
N PRO A 637 -41.68 12.33 17.74
CA PRO A 637 -42.04 12.63 19.11
C PRO A 637 -43.42 12.04 19.47
N PRO A 638 -43.60 11.53 20.71
CA PRO A 638 -44.92 11.15 21.20
C PRO A 638 -45.89 12.34 21.12
N PRO A 639 -47.15 12.14 20.68
CA PRO A 639 -48.14 13.23 20.54
C PRO A 639 -48.36 14.03 21.83
N GLU A 640 -48.20 13.38 22.98
CA GLU A 640 -48.30 13.97 24.32
C GLU A 640 -47.22 15.03 24.59
N LEU A 641 -46.01 14.85 24.03
CA LEU A 641 -44.88 15.77 24.22
C LEU A 641 -45.06 17.03 23.37
N LEU A 642 -45.55 16.87 22.13
CA LEU A 642 -45.94 17.98 21.25
C LEU A 642 -47.03 18.87 21.88
N SER A 643 -47.95 18.27 22.64
CA SER A 643 -49.02 19.00 23.33
C SER A 643 -48.54 19.84 24.53
N LYS A 644 -47.38 19.49 25.11
CA LYS A 644 -46.77 20.20 26.25
C LYS A 644 -45.81 21.34 25.83
N MET A 645 -45.48 21.46 24.54
CA MET A 645 -44.59 22.51 24.02
C MET A 645 -45.20 23.94 24.02
N SER A 646 -46.43 24.11 24.54
CA SER A 646 -47.08 25.41 24.62
C SER A 646 -46.61 26.29 25.79
N SER A 647 -45.84 25.75 26.75
CA SER A 647 -45.21 26.54 27.82
C SER A 647 -43.78 26.90 27.42
N ARG A 648 -43.54 28.16 27.02
CA ARG A 648 -42.19 28.65 26.72
C ARG A 648 -41.50 29.08 28.02
N LEU A 649 -40.27 28.60 28.25
CA LEU A 649 -39.33 29.25 29.18
C LEU A 649 -39.08 30.71 28.73
N PRO A 650 -38.88 31.65 29.67
CA PRO A 650 -38.38 33.00 29.36
C PRO A 650 -37.10 32.94 28.51
N THR A 651 -36.94 33.88 27.58
CA THR A 651 -35.80 33.94 26.63
C THR A 651 -34.45 33.83 27.33
N GLU A 652 -34.31 34.40 28.54
CA GLU A 652 -33.09 34.38 29.34
C GLU A 652 -32.70 32.97 29.81
N LEU A 653 -33.67 32.12 30.16
CA LEU A 653 -33.42 30.72 30.55
C LEU A 653 -33.11 29.84 29.34
N LEU A 654 -33.76 30.10 28.19
CA LEU A 654 -33.40 29.47 26.91
C LEU A 654 -31.97 29.82 26.49
N ASP A 655 -31.57 31.08 26.66
CA ASP A 655 -30.21 31.54 26.36
C ASP A 655 -29.18 30.97 27.35
N MET A 656 -29.54 30.75 28.62
CA MET A 656 -28.70 30.03 29.59
C MET A 656 -28.53 28.55 29.23
N VAL A 657 -29.60 27.86 28.85
CA VAL A 657 -29.53 26.44 28.41
C VAL A 657 -28.74 26.29 27.11
N ARG A 658 -28.86 27.26 26.19
CA ARG A 658 -27.99 27.34 24.99
C ARG A 658 -26.52 27.59 25.36
N ARG A 659 -26.25 28.24 26.50
CA ARG A 659 -24.90 28.52 27.02
C ARG A 659 -24.25 27.30 27.69
N GLU A 660 -25.03 26.44 28.33
CA GLU A 660 -24.58 25.32 29.18
C GLU A 660 -24.37 23.98 28.43
N GLN A 661 -24.27 23.98 27.10
CA GLN A 661 -24.17 22.79 26.23
C GLN A 661 -25.29 21.74 26.45
N VAL A 662 -26.27 21.75 25.53
CA VAL A 662 -27.43 20.84 25.56
C VAL A 662 -27.07 19.37 25.26
N LEU A 663 -25.94 19.12 24.61
CA LEU A 663 -25.48 17.79 24.22
C LEU A 663 -24.42 17.27 25.20
N PRO A 664 -24.44 15.97 25.54
CA PRO A 664 -23.33 15.38 26.26
C PRO A 664 -22.01 15.60 25.52
N ASP A 665 -20.94 15.81 26.28
CA ASP A 665 -19.60 15.94 25.74
C ASP A 665 -19.28 14.78 24.79
N GLY A 666 -18.71 15.13 23.64
CA GLY A 666 -18.29 14.18 22.62
C GLY A 666 -19.35 13.63 21.68
N ILE A 667 -20.62 14.02 21.86
CA ILE A 667 -21.62 13.87 20.80
C ILE A 667 -21.35 14.89 19.68
N MET A 668 -21.43 14.41 18.43
CA MET A 668 -21.23 15.19 17.22
C MET A 668 -22.49 15.20 16.36
N THR A 669 -22.85 16.39 15.88
CA THR A 669 -23.81 16.52 14.78
C THR A 669 -23.20 15.96 13.49
N PRO A 670 -24.00 15.58 12.48
CA PRO A 670 -23.47 15.20 11.17
C PRO A 670 -22.61 16.29 10.51
N ASP A 671 -22.95 17.58 10.70
CA ASP A 671 -22.17 18.70 10.17
C ASP A 671 -20.83 18.88 10.88
N GLU A 672 -20.81 18.75 12.20
CA GLU A 672 -19.57 18.81 12.99
C GLU A 672 -18.64 17.65 12.63
N ALA A 673 -19.19 16.44 12.52
CA ALA A 673 -18.42 15.27 12.11
C ALA A 673 -17.89 15.43 10.67
N ARG A 674 -18.65 16.05 9.76
CA ARG A 674 -18.18 16.40 8.40
C ARG A 674 -17.06 17.42 8.45
N ALA A 675 -17.14 18.42 9.33
CA ALA A 675 -16.09 19.41 9.50
C ALA A 675 -14.79 18.79 10.02
N HIS A 676 -14.86 17.88 11.00
CA HIS A 676 -13.69 17.12 11.46
C HIS A 676 -13.13 16.22 10.36
N ARG A 677 -13.99 15.54 9.59
CA ARG A 677 -13.55 14.76 8.43
C ARG A 677 -12.78 15.61 7.43
N LEU A 678 -13.27 16.81 7.09
CA LEU A 678 -12.59 17.70 6.16
C LEU A 678 -11.18 18.09 6.66
N LYS A 679 -11.06 18.45 7.93
CA LYS A 679 -9.76 18.75 8.56
C LYS A 679 -8.82 17.54 8.56
N LEU A 680 -9.33 16.34 8.85
CA LEU A 680 -8.56 15.10 8.76
C LEU A 680 -8.12 14.82 7.32
N MET A 681 -8.95 15.11 6.31
CA MET A 681 -8.56 14.96 4.89
C MET A 681 -7.52 15.98 4.47
N ASP A 682 -7.56 17.20 5.02
CA ASP A 682 -6.50 18.20 4.83
C ASP A 682 -5.16 17.70 5.38
N GLU A 683 -5.17 17.22 6.63
CA GLU A 683 -3.97 16.66 7.27
C GLU A 683 -3.40 15.49 6.48
N ARG A 684 -4.25 14.55 6.05
CA ARG A 684 -3.82 13.39 5.25
C ARG A 684 -3.30 13.77 3.87
N SER A 685 -3.88 14.79 3.24
CA SER A 685 -3.37 15.31 1.96
C SER A 685 -1.98 15.91 2.14
N ALA A 686 -1.76 16.69 3.22
CA ALA A 686 -0.45 17.25 3.54
C ALA A 686 0.58 16.15 3.86
N PHE A 687 0.17 15.15 4.65
CA PHE A 687 0.97 13.96 4.95
C PHE A 687 1.41 13.23 3.68
N GLN A 688 0.49 12.99 2.74
CA GLN A 688 0.79 12.32 1.47
C GLN A 688 1.80 13.11 0.63
N VAL A 689 1.59 14.42 0.48
CA VAL A 689 2.51 15.29 -0.28
C VAL A 689 3.92 15.28 0.34
N LYS A 690 3.99 15.33 1.67
CA LYS A 690 5.26 15.32 2.39
C LYS A 690 5.96 13.96 2.28
N SER A 691 5.24 12.87 2.49
CA SER A 691 5.76 11.51 2.36
C SER A 691 6.27 11.26 0.94
N GLU A 692 5.51 11.65 -0.09
CA GLU A 692 5.94 11.54 -1.49
C GLU A 692 7.24 12.32 -1.73
N ARG A 693 7.35 13.53 -1.19
CA ARG A 693 8.59 14.31 -1.29
C ARG A 693 9.75 13.60 -0.62
N GLU A 694 9.59 13.12 0.61
CA GLU A 694 10.64 12.42 1.36
C GLU A 694 11.07 11.13 0.69
N TRP A 695 10.13 10.33 0.17
CA TRP A 695 10.43 9.13 -0.61
C TRP A 695 11.27 9.42 -1.86
N ASN A 696 11.09 10.59 -2.47
CA ASN A 696 11.87 11.03 -3.62
C ASN A 696 13.17 11.79 -3.23
N MET A 697 13.45 12.01 -1.94
CA MET A 697 14.70 12.68 -1.50
C MET A 697 15.89 11.72 -1.39
N GLY A 698 15.64 10.45 -1.07
CA GLY A 698 16.68 9.42 -1.04
C GLY A 698 17.22 9.17 -2.45
N ASN A 699 18.52 9.42 -2.64
CA ASN A 699 19.20 9.18 -3.91
C ASN A 699 20.33 8.18 -3.73
N TYR A 700 20.58 7.40 -4.78
CA TYR A 700 21.81 6.65 -4.88
C TYR A 700 22.99 7.61 -5.02
N SER A 701 24.13 7.22 -4.46
CA SER A 701 25.37 8.00 -4.50
C SER A 701 26.52 7.09 -4.95
N PHE A 702 26.37 6.43 -6.10
CA PHE A 702 27.51 5.75 -6.70
C PHE A 702 28.52 6.83 -7.12
N CYS A 703 29.72 6.74 -6.57
CA CYS A 703 30.76 7.75 -6.71
C CYS A 703 31.40 7.71 -8.11
N GLU A 704 31.32 8.82 -8.85
CA GLU A 704 32.33 9.22 -9.83
C GLU A 704 33.48 9.84 -9.02
N HIS A 705 34.60 9.15 -8.81
CA HIS A 705 35.69 9.67 -7.98
C HIS A 705 36.85 10.23 -8.78
#